data_AF-Q39PP5-F1
#
_entry.id   AF-Q39PP5-F1
#
_cell.length_a   1.000
_cell.length_b   1.000
_cell.length_c   1.000
_cell.angle_alpha   90.00
_cell.angle_beta   90.00
_cell.angle_gamma   90.00
#
_symmetry.space_group_name_H-M   'P 1'
#
loop_
_entity.id
_entity.type
_entity.pdbx_description
1 polymer ?
#
loop_
_entity_poly.entity_id
_entity_poly.type
_entity_poly.pdbx_seq_one_letter_code
_entity_poly.pdbx_strand_id
1 'polypeptide(L)'
;MISRVWDAPGGRSFSATIKYIRGLGKDFEPHEKVEYELTRNVDDINTAIEEMEFVESTGKSAHAAYHFGFSWREGEKPTREEIEACFDHALKALGMEDLQAVAGFHRDTDNYHLHICINRIDYRTGHVRPIDKDRMKLDKACREMELQHGFERDNGSYMINDKGEIVKKSHDPDRPFSLDQGNRRREIETGEKSFKTWAKERAGKDLTAALADGSWDDLHRAAAKYNLDIRPDPKNQGLVIVDRNDPDQYHAKASEIARQLSRGRLEKALGPYQEPTARVKDLAPVIDYKSDTEKMIAVEPEQKQLYREFKDYQEEWKHHAEERKAITAELTAGRKEIIEWKKEQVKALKESDLPGIEKRAQRAAINLGAARRKAEIEDRAAEKRAALGEFGEAKKGWDKYLVERANKGNEAAIYMLRQKKNRLEVEAPEPGTTGEEEAAKKTPLTTLKDLEIKVSRHGNVSFLDKSGAEAYRDTGRQLLFLGHSKNDPAAIKAGLLLSQEKFGRSFELTGSTAWKRLAAAEAVKLGIEITNKELQPYIAELKKAQGIGQQIKGRELLPEIRDEIKIITAKIDQGEKWLAEKGQIDGKTDARRVAEQTATKGISEAIKKERTDLDAEALKLATDMAGGKVSTINREELTARLATNEVNTARLHSYLERPEVQKQVQAEEAKINAVDQETREARAYRADLKKIEKTLAADPKKDRAYKLEPGTDPRDRRQIVKDIQQQINRVQKDIDRGKGMDR
;
A
#
# COMPACT_ATOMS: atom_id res chain seq x y z
N MET A 1 15.61 5.37 2.91
CA MET A 1 15.01 6.58 2.32
C MET A 1 15.88 7.13 1.18
N ILE A 2 15.30 7.67 0.11
CA ILE A 2 16.03 8.31 -1.01
C ILE A 2 15.41 9.66 -1.39
N SER A 3 16.25 10.66 -1.68
CA SER A 3 15.80 11.94 -2.24
C SER A 3 15.84 11.90 -3.78
N ARG A 4 14.84 12.48 -4.43
CA ARG A 4 14.88 12.79 -5.86
C ARG A 4 14.50 14.24 -6.11
N VAL A 5 15.30 14.91 -6.94
CA VAL A 5 14.98 16.23 -7.48
C VAL A 5 14.27 16.00 -8.80
N TRP A 6 13.05 16.52 -8.94
CA TRP A 6 12.21 16.34 -10.12
C TRP A 6 12.16 17.65 -10.90
N ASP A 7 12.06 17.56 -12.22
CA ASP A 7 11.58 18.70 -13.00
C ASP A 7 10.07 18.77 -12.79
N ALA A 8 9.56 19.92 -12.35
CA ALA A 8 8.14 20.11 -12.03
C ALA A 8 7.25 19.68 -13.22
N PRO A 9 6.28 18.77 -13.01
CA PRO A 9 5.35 18.36 -14.07
C PRO A 9 4.53 19.57 -14.51
N GLY A 10 4.73 20.02 -15.75
CA GLY A 10 4.10 21.24 -16.30
C GLY A 10 4.98 22.50 -16.30
N GLY A 11 6.26 22.38 -15.96
CA GLY A 11 7.21 23.50 -15.91
C GLY A 11 7.29 24.16 -14.54
N ARG A 12 8.23 25.09 -14.37
CA ARG A 12 8.62 25.73 -13.08
C ARG A 12 7.55 26.67 -12.46
N SER A 13 6.26 26.36 -12.60
CA SER A 13 5.14 27.16 -12.06
C SER A 13 4.60 26.58 -10.76
N PHE A 14 4.21 27.45 -9.82
CA PHE A 14 3.62 27.05 -8.55
C PHE A 14 2.27 26.36 -8.73
N SER A 15 1.38 26.88 -9.58
CA SER A 15 0.07 26.26 -9.81
C SER A 15 0.17 24.81 -10.28
N ALA A 16 1.04 24.50 -11.25
CA ALA A 16 1.19 23.12 -11.74
C ALA A 16 1.77 22.20 -10.66
N THR A 17 2.83 22.66 -9.99
CA THR A 17 3.54 21.87 -8.97
C THR A 17 2.66 21.61 -7.75
N ILE A 18 1.96 22.62 -7.24
CA ILE A 18 1.11 22.47 -6.05
C ILE A 18 -0.14 21.65 -6.40
N LYS A 19 -0.75 21.80 -7.58
CA LYS A 19 -1.85 20.91 -8.00
C LYS A 19 -1.40 19.47 -8.11
N TYR A 20 -0.20 19.22 -8.61
CA TYR A 20 0.41 17.89 -8.62
C TYR A 20 0.62 17.35 -7.20
N ILE A 21 1.22 18.15 -6.31
CA ILE A 21 1.43 17.79 -4.90
C ILE A 21 0.11 17.48 -4.19
N ARG A 22 -0.97 18.19 -4.54
CA ARG A 22 -2.29 18.06 -3.92
C ARG A 22 -3.18 16.99 -4.57
N GLY A 23 -2.72 16.35 -5.64
CA GLY A 23 -3.52 15.44 -6.46
C GLY A 23 -4.78 16.07 -7.06
N LEU A 24 -4.70 17.38 -7.39
CA LEU A 24 -5.78 18.19 -7.95
C LEU A 24 -5.61 18.41 -9.48
N GLY A 25 -4.74 17.63 -10.13
CA GLY A 25 -4.51 17.68 -11.58
C GLY A 25 -5.58 16.92 -12.38
N LYS A 26 -5.89 17.37 -13.60
CA LYS A 26 -6.83 16.67 -14.51
C LYS A 26 -6.34 15.29 -14.98
N ASP A 27 -5.05 14.99 -14.80
CA ASP A 27 -4.40 13.74 -15.18
C ASP A 27 -4.21 12.76 -13.99
N PHE A 28 -4.73 13.08 -12.79
CA PHE A 28 -4.63 12.23 -11.61
C PHE A 28 -5.72 11.16 -11.63
N GLU A 29 -5.34 9.89 -11.49
CA GLU A 29 -6.31 8.83 -11.22
C GLU A 29 -6.84 8.94 -9.77
N PRO A 30 -8.10 8.56 -9.47
CA PRO A 30 -8.74 8.77 -8.15
C PRO A 30 -8.03 8.15 -6.93
N HIS A 31 -6.96 7.38 -7.12
CA HIS A 31 -6.20 6.69 -6.10
C HIS A 31 -4.88 7.38 -5.72
N GLU A 32 -4.49 8.43 -6.44
CA GLU A 32 -3.35 9.30 -6.09
C GLU A 32 -3.74 10.31 -4.99
N LYS A 33 -4.35 9.81 -3.91
CA LYS A 33 -4.87 10.64 -2.82
C LYS A 33 -3.74 11.08 -1.89
N VAL A 34 -3.63 12.39 -1.73
CA VAL A 34 -2.81 12.99 -0.67
C VAL A 34 -3.38 12.58 0.67
N GLU A 35 -2.56 11.93 1.48
CA GLU A 35 -3.00 11.52 2.81
C GLU A 35 -3.02 12.72 3.77
N TYR A 36 -2.02 13.58 3.67
CA TYR A 36 -1.98 14.86 4.36
C TYR A 36 -1.02 15.85 3.69
N GLU A 37 -1.28 17.12 3.96
CA GLU A 37 -0.58 18.27 3.40
C GLU A 37 0.17 18.98 4.52
N LEU A 38 1.36 19.49 4.22
CA LEU A 38 2.16 20.28 5.13
C LEU A 38 2.51 21.62 4.48
N THR A 39 2.51 22.69 5.27
CA THR A 39 2.91 24.02 4.82
C THR A 39 3.93 24.63 5.77
N ARG A 40 4.81 25.48 5.24
CA ARG A 40 5.68 26.39 6.01
C ARG A 40 5.65 27.76 5.35
N ASN A 41 5.49 28.80 6.16
CA ASN A 41 5.52 30.21 5.71
C ASN A 41 4.50 30.50 4.59
N VAL A 42 3.37 29.81 4.61
CA VAL A 42 2.19 30.00 3.77
C VAL A 42 0.99 29.98 4.71
N ASP A 43 0.03 30.89 4.51
CA ASP A 43 -1.09 31.05 5.45
C ASP A 43 -2.02 29.82 5.44
N ASP A 44 -2.43 29.36 4.26
CA ASP A 44 -3.27 28.18 4.08
C ASP A 44 -2.90 27.41 2.80
N ILE A 45 -3.07 26.10 2.82
CA ILE A 45 -2.77 25.25 1.65
C ILE A 45 -3.64 25.57 0.43
N ASN A 46 -4.86 26.08 0.65
CA ASN A 46 -5.79 26.46 -0.41
C ASN A 46 -5.43 27.80 -1.05
N THR A 47 -4.74 28.68 -0.32
CA THR A 47 -4.25 29.98 -0.83
C THR A 47 -2.80 29.92 -1.30
N ALA A 48 -2.09 28.83 -1.02
CA ALA A 48 -0.67 28.63 -1.34
C ALA A 48 -0.30 28.95 -2.81
N ILE A 49 -1.12 28.55 -3.78
CA ILE A 49 -0.86 28.84 -5.20
C ILE A 49 -0.86 30.36 -5.42
N GLU A 50 -1.88 31.05 -4.93
CA GLU A 50 -2.05 32.48 -5.12
C GLU A 50 -0.97 33.27 -4.37
N GLU A 51 -0.64 32.87 -3.14
CA GLU A 51 0.42 33.47 -2.33
C GLU A 51 1.81 33.34 -2.99
N MET A 52 2.18 32.12 -3.40
CA MET A 52 3.50 31.86 -3.96
C MET A 52 3.66 32.48 -5.35
N GLU A 53 2.60 32.49 -6.18
CA GLU A 53 2.60 33.20 -7.46
C GLU A 53 2.62 34.73 -7.28
N PHE A 54 1.96 35.25 -6.24
CA PHE A 54 2.04 36.68 -5.92
C PHE A 54 3.48 37.07 -5.57
N VAL A 55 4.15 36.30 -4.70
CA VAL A 55 5.57 36.53 -4.38
C VAL A 55 6.47 36.36 -5.61
N GLU A 56 6.17 35.42 -6.52
CA GLU A 56 6.89 35.31 -7.79
C GLU A 56 6.71 36.55 -8.67
N SER A 57 5.51 37.12 -8.70
CA SER A 57 5.19 38.31 -9.50
C SER A 57 5.87 39.59 -9.01
N THR A 58 6.28 39.64 -7.73
CA THR A 58 7.01 40.77 -7.15
C THR A 58 8.53 40.58 -7.24
N GLY A 59 9.00 39.35 -7.44
CA GLY A 59 10.41 39.01 -7.60
C GLY A 59 10.96 39.28 -9.01
N LYS A 60 12.30 39.24 -9.13
CA LYS A 60 13.01 39.45 -10.42
C LYS A 60 13.16 38.18 -11.28
N SER A 61 12.63 37.04 -10.85
CA SER A 61 12.87 35.73 -11.48
C SER A 61 11.55 35.00 -11.74
N ALA A 62 11.24 34.74 -13.01
CA ALA A 62 10.00 34.09 -13.46
C ALA A 62 9.93 32.56 -13.22
N HIS A 63 10.85 32.01 -12.41
CA HIS A 63 11.06 30.57 -12.23
C HIS A 63 11.52 30.25 -10.80
N ALA A 64 10.74 30.64 -9.79
CA ALA A 64 11.12 30.51 -8.39
C ALA A 64 10.75 29.15 -7.77
N ALA A 65 9.83 28.40 -8.36
CA ALA A 65 9.44 27.09 -7.86
C ALA A 65 10.59 26.08 -7.91
N TYR A 66 10.83 25.41 -6.79
CA TYR A 66 11.80 24.32 -6.66
C TYR A 66 11.11 23.07 -6.10
N HIS A 67 11.15 21.97 -6.85
CA HIS A 67 10.43 20.74 -6.56
C HIS A 67 11.39 19.58 -6.32
N PHE A 68 11.20 18.86 -5.23
CA PHE A 68 11.90 17.62 -4.93
C PHE A 68 10.99 16.72 -4.09
N GLY A 69 11.44 15.51 -3.79
CA GLY A 69 10.72 14.63 -2.88
C GLY A 69 11.59 13.55 -2.23
N PHE A 70 11.01 12.90 -1.24
CA PHE A 70 11.58 11.74 -0.56
C PHE A 70 10.73 10.51 -0.84
N SER A 71 11.36 9.34 -0.90
CA SER A 71 10.68 8.05 -0.94
C SER A 71 11.30 7.12 0.10
N TRP A 72 10.44 6.42 0.83
CA TRP A 72 10.81 5.38 1.79
C TRP A 72 10.80 4.01 1.10
N ARG A 73 11.51 3.04 1.66
CA ARG A 73 11.55 1.70 1.05
C ARG A 73 10.22 0.97 1.19
N GLU A 74 10.03 -0.04 0.35
CA GLU A 74 8.88 -0.93 0.39
C GLU A 74 8.76 -1.52 1.81
N GLY A 75 7.57 -1.46 2.41
CA GLY A 75 7.33 -1.90 3.79
C GLY A 75 7.56 -0.85 4.89
N GLU A 76 8.29 0.24 4.62
CA GLU A 76 8.44 1.33 5.59
C GLU A 76 7.20 2.23 5.62
N LYS A 77 6.66 2.45 6.82
CA LYS A 77 5.47 3.29 7.04
C LYS A 77 5.80 4.41 8.02
N PRO A 78 6.47 5.49 7.55
CA PRO A 78 6.82 6.60 8.40
C PRO A 78 5.56 7.25 9.01
N THR A 79 5.65 7.61 10.28
CA THR A 79 4.64 8.36 11.01
C THR A 79 4.59 9.82 10.54
N ARG A 80 3.51 10.52 10.91
CA ARG A 80 3.36 11.94 10.55
C ARG A 80 4.47 12.79 11.14
N GLU A 81 4.83 12.53 12.39
CA GLU A 81 5.88 13.25 13.12
C GLU A 81 7.25 13.06 12.43
N GLU A 82 7.54 11.86 11.97
CA GLU A 82 8.77 11.57 11.23
C GLU A 82 8.80 12.24 9.84
N ILE A 83 7.64 12.40 9.22
CA ILE A 83 7.52 13.07 7.92
C ILE A 83 7.67 14.59 8.06
N GLU A 84 7.04 15.17 9.08
CA GLU A 84 7.26 16.58 9.43
C GLU A 84 8.73 16.84 9.77
N ALA A 85 9.38 15.94 10.53
CA ALA A 85 10.81 16.03 10.81
C ALA A 85 11.66 15.95 9.53
N CYS A 86 11.35 15.02 8.63
CA CYS A 86 12.06 14.89 7.34
C CYS A 86 11.89 16.15 6.48
N PHE A 87 10.68 16.72 6.46
CA PHE A 87 10.37 17.94 5.73
C PHE A 87 11.16 19.14 6.27
N ASP A 88 11.10 19.38 7.58
CA ASP A 88 11.80 20.50 8.22
C ASP A 88 13.32 20.37 8.11
N HIS A 89 13.85 19.15 8.29
CA HIS A 89 15.28 18.88 8.16
C HIS A 89 15.77 19.13 6.73
N ALA A 90 14.96 18.81 5.72
CA ALA A 90 15.29 19.09 4.32
C ALA A 90 15.33 20.58 4.00
N LEU A 91 14.35 21.36 4.49
CA LEU A 91 14.34 22.81 4.30
C LEU A 91 15.58 23.45 4.94
N LYS A 92 15.92 23.03 6.15
CA LYS A 92 17.11 23.47 6.87
C LYS A 92 18.42 23.07 6.17
N ALA A 93 18.50 21.84 5.66
CA ALA A 93 19.68 21.38 4.92
C ALA A 93 19.92 22.19 3.64
N LEU A 94 18.86 22.72 3.03
CA LEU A 94 18.93 23.61 1.87
C LEU A 94 19.14 25.09 2.24
N GLY A 95 18.97 25.47 3.51
CA GLY A 95 18.99 26.87 3.96
C GLY A 95 17.77 27.67 3.47
N MET A 96 16.61 27.02 3.45
CA MET A 96 15.34 27.54 2.94
C MET A 96 14.19 27.37 3.95
N GLU A 97 14.48 27.17 5.23
CA GLU A 97 13.51 27.00 6.32
C GLU A 97 12.58 28.20 6.54
N ASP A 98 13.03 29.37 6.09
CA ASP A 98 12.35 30.65 6.21
C ASP A 98 11.55 31.03 4.95
N LEU A 99 11.52 30.17 3.94
CA LEU A 99 10.81 30.39 2.68
C LEU A 99 9.46 29.69 2.66
N GLN A 100 8.59 30.14 1.75
CA GLN A 100 7.29 29.50 1.52
C GLN A 100 7.50 28.08 0.98
N ALA A 101 6.90 27.08 1.63
CA ALA A 101 6.99 25.70 1.20
C ALA A 101 5.68 24.94 1.41
N VAL A 102 5.40 24.03 0.50
CA VAL A 102 4.23 23.14 0.51
C VAL A 102 4.73 21.72 0.29
N ALA A 103 4.21 20.76 1.05
CA ALA A 103 4.46 19.36 0.83
C ALA A 103 3.16 18.53 0.84
N GLY A 104 3.17 17.42 0.12
CA GLY A 104 2.06 16.48 0.02
C GLY A 104 2.59 15.06 0.09
N PHE A 105 2.00 14.28 1.00
CA PHE A 105 2.39 12.91 1.26
C PHE A 105 1.47 11.93 0.53
N HIS A 106 2.05 11.04 -0.26
CA HIS A 106 1.34 10.15 -1.17
C HIS A 106 1.65 8.66 -0.85
N ARG A 107 0.69 7.78 -1.20
CA ARG A 107 0.73 6.30 -1.02
C ARG A 107 0.31 5.52 -2.26
N ASP A 108 0.27 6.20 -3.38
CA ASP A 108 -0.26 5.77 -4.66
C ASP A 108 0.71 4.86 -5.44
N THR A 109 1.95 4.78 -5.00
CA THR A 109 2.93 3.77 -5.44
C THR A 109 3.25 2.78 -4.32
N ASP A 110 3.95 1.69 -4.64
CA ASP A 110 4.37 0.68 -3.66
C ASP A 110 5.22 1.26 -2.50
N ASN A 111 5.81 2.45 -2.72
CA ASN A 111 6.55 3.19 -1.72
C ASN A 111 5.81 4.44 -1.28
N TYR A 112 5.82 4.70 0.02
CA TYR A 112 5.44 5.97 0.59
C TYR A 112 6.40 7.06 0.10
N HIS A 113 5.87 8.23 -0.25
CA HIS A 113 6.68 9.32 -0.73
C HIS A 113 6.08 10.70 -0.45
N LEU A 114 6.96 11.68 -0.33
CA LEU A 114 6.65 13.07 -0.01
C LEU A 114 7.12 13.95 -1.15
N HIS A 115 6.23 14.75 -1.74
CA HIS A 115 6.61 15.80 -2.68
C HIS A 115 6.65 17.15 -1.98
N ILE A 116 7.66 17.97 -2.28
CA ILE A 116 7.91 19.27 -1.65
C ILE A 116 8.14 20.33 -2.75
N CYS A 117 7.40 21.44 -2.68
CA CYS A 117 7.61 22.63 -3.49
C CYS A 117 8.02 23.80 -2.60
N ILE A 118 9.15 24.45 -2.90
CA ILE A 118 9.64 25.66 -2.23
C ILE A 118 9.57 26.85 -3.18
N ASN A 119 9.10 28.00 -2.70
CA ASN A 119 9.32 29.28 -3.37
C ASN A 119 10.72 29.80 -3.03
N ARG A 120 11.64 29.81 -4.00
CA ARG A 120 13.00 30.29 -3.76
C ARG A 120 13.09 31.80 -3.55
N ILE A 121 12.03 32.56 -3.79
CA ILE A 121 12.00 33.99 -3.50
C ILE A 121 11.67 34.16 -2.01
N ASP A 122 12.57 34.81 -1.29
CA ASP A 122 12.28 35.30 0.04
C ASP A 122 11.33 36.50 -0.05
N TYR A 123 10.07 36.30 0.35
CA TYR A 123 9.02 37.32 0.27
C TYR A 123 9.33 38.59 1.08
N ARG A 124 10.28 38.54 2.03
CA ARG A 124 10.71 39.69 2.83
C ARG A 124 11.76 40.55 2.12
N THR A 125 12.61 39.93 1.29
CA THR A 125 13.77 40.61 0.66
C THR A 125 13.69 40.68 -0.87
N GLY A 126 12.83 39.88 -1.49
CA GLY A 126 12.73 39.74 -2.95
C GLY A 126 13.91 38.99 -3.59
N HIS A 127 14.85 38.49 -2.80
CA HIS A 127 16.02 37.75 -3.29
C HIS A 127 15.70 36.28 -3.54
N VAL A 128 16.29 35.73 -4.61
CA VAL A 128 16.15 34.32 -4.97
C VAL A 128 17.28 33.52 -4.31
N ARG A 129 16.95 32.50 -3.51
CA ARG A 129 17.95 31.56 -2.98
C ARG A 129 18.53 30.69 -4.09
N PRO A 130 19.87 30.52 -4.14
CA PRO A 130 20.53 29.64 -5.09
C PRO A 130 20.26 28.16 -4.78
N ILE A 131 20.39 27.31 -5.80
CA ILE A 131 20.32 25.85 -5.68
C ILE A 131 21.76 25.32 -5.87
N ASP A 132 22.56 25.33 -4.80
CA ASP A 132 23.94 24.84 -4.84
C ASP A 132 24.04 23.48 -4.15
N LYS A 133 24.60 22.49 -4.88
CA LYS A 133 24.85 21.12 -4.37
C LYS A 133 23.62 20.49 -3.70
N ASP A 134 22.42 20.87 -4.13
CA ASP A 134 21.12 20.44 -3.63
C ASP A 134 21.01 18.91 -3.51
N ARG A 135 21.36 18.18 -4.57
CA ARG A 135 21.34 16.70 -4.56
C ARG A 135 22.24 16.12 -3.48
N MET A 136 23.39 16.75 -3.21
CA MET A 136 24.30 16.31 -2.16
C MET A 136 23.80 16.67 -0.77
N LYS A 137 23.21 17.87 -0.60
CA LYS A 137 22.63 18.33 0.67
C LYS A 137 21.44 17.45 1.06
N LEU A 138 20.54 17.19 0.12
CA LEU A 138 19.36 16.34 0.32
C LEU A 138 19.75 14.87 0.57
N ASP A 139 20.71 14.32 -0.17
CA ASP A 139 21.16 12.95 0.05
C ASP A 139 21.84 12.77 1.43
N LYS A 140 22.60 13.77 1.87
CA LYS A 140 23.15 13.80 3.24
C LYS A 140 22.03 13.89 4.28
N ALA A 141 21.06 14.78 4.08
CA ALA A 141 19.89 14.90 4.94
C ALA A 141 19.13 13.57 5.03
N CYS A 142 19.04 12.79 3.94
CA CYS A 142 18.47 11.44 4.01
C CYS A 142 19.25 10.52 4.95
N ARG A 143 20.58 10.53 4.91
CA ARG A 143 21.40 9.69 5.82
C ARG A 143 21.24 10.11 7.28
N GLU A 144 21.09 11.41 7.53
CA GLU A 144 20.85 11.96 8.88
C GLU A 144 19.49 11.48 9.42
N MET A 145 18.42 11.53 8.60
CA MET A 145 17.10 11.05 9.00
C MET A 145 17.01 9.52 9.11
N GLU A 146 17.72 8.77 8.27
CA GLU A 146 17.84 7.31 8.40
C GLU A 146 18.47 6.91 9.74
N LEU A 147 19.52 7.61 10.19
CA LEU A 147 20.11 7.39 11.51
C LEU A 147 19.16 7.76 12.64
N GLN A 148 18.45 8.89 12.50
CA GLN A 148 17.60 9.42 13.55
C GLN A 148 16.35 8.55 13.79
N HIS A 149 15.75 8.02 12.73
CA HIS A 149 14.46 7.30 12.80
C HIS A 149 14.58 5.80 12.51
N GLY A 150 15.78 5.30 12.25
CA GLY A 150 16.00 3.88 11.99
C GLY A 150 15.48 3.41 10.63
N PHE A 151 15.34 4.32 9.66
CA PHE A 151 14.92 3.94 8.31
C PHE A 151 16.00 3.12 7.58
N GLU A 152 15.54 2.22 6.74
CA GLU A 152 16.38 1.45 5.84
C GLU A 152 17.11 2.34 4.85
N ARG A 153 18.38 2.00 4.62
CA ARG A 153 19.28 2.78 3.79
C ARG A 153 19.03 2.53 2.31
N ASP A 154 18.76 3.58 1.55
CA ASP A 154 18.67 3.47 0.09
C ASP A 154 19.93 4.01 -0.64
N ASN A 155 20.00 3.89 -1.97
CA ASN A 155 21.15 4.27 -2.77
C ASN A 155 21.34 5.80 -2.82
N GLY A 156 22.52 6.28 -2.42
CA GLY A 156 22.89 7.70 -2.38
C GLY A 156 24.34 7.98 -2.74
N SER A 157 24.72 9.26 -2.79
CA SER A 157 26.10 9.76 -2.91
C SER A 157 26.87 9.69 -1.58
N TYR A 158 26.17 9.66 -0.46
CA TYR A 158 26.68 9.43 0.89
C TYR A 158 26.34 8.02 1.36
N MET A 159 27.13 7.52 2.31
CA MET A 159 26.91 6.27 3.02
C MET A 159 27.23 6.46 4.50
N ILE A 160 26.64 5.63 5.35
CA ILE A 160 27.00 5.55 6.77
C ILE A 160 28.01 4.42 6.92
N ASN A 161 29.23 4.71 7.38
CA ASN A 161 30.28 3.71 7.59
C ASN A 161 30.00 2.85 8.84
N ASP A 162 30.86 1.86 9.10
CA ASP A 162 30.71 0.93 10.24
C ASP A 162 30.84 1.64 11.61
N LYS A 163 31.35 2.87 11.63
CA LYS A 163 31.44 3.73 12.82
C LYS A 163 30.19 4.59 13.04
N GLY A 164 29.19 4.48 12.16
CA GLY A 164 27.97 5.29 12.23
C GLY A 164 28.13 6.71 11.65
N GLU A 165 29.23 7.00 10.96
CA GLU A 165 29.52 8.32 10.40
C GLU A 165 29.03 8.45 8.96
N ILE A 166 28.45 9.59 8.60
CA ILE A 166 28.02 9.88 7.23
C ILE A 166 29.22 10.34 6.40
N VAL A 167 29.67 9.49 5.50
CA VAL A 167 30.81 9.72 4.61
C VAL A 167 30.37 9.77 3.16
N LYS A 168 31.01 10.61 2.34
CA LYS A 168 30.78 10.61 0.89
C LYS A 168 31.32 9.30 0.34
N LYS A 169 30.55 8.60 -0.49
CA LYS A 169 31.06 7.42 -1.20
C LYS A 169 32.29 7.85 -1.99
N SER A 170 33.43 7.19 -1.77
CA SER A 170 34.57 7.30 -2.68
C SER A 170 34.10 6.88 -4.08
N HIS A 171 34.68 7.47 -5.11
CA HIS A 171 34.46 6.98 -6.47
C HIS A 171 35.10 5.61 -6.53
N ASP A 172 34.33 4.57 -6.24
CA ASP A 172 34.76 3.19 -6.35
C ASP A 172 35.00 2.90 -7.84
N PRO A 173 36.26 2.73 -8.28
CA PRO A 173 36.58 2.43 -9.66
C PRO A 173 36.05 1.05 -10.10
N ASP A 174 35.55 0.23 -9.17
CA ASP A 174 35.01 -1.11 -9.37
C ASP A 174 33.47 -1.13 -9.32
N ARG A 175 32.80 0.02 -9.14
CA ARG A 175 31.33 0.10 -9.18
C ARG A 175 30.81 -0.31 -10.57
N PRO A 176 29.84 -1.24 -10.68
CA PRO A 176 29.25 -1.59 -11.96
C PRO A 176 28.58 -0.36 -12.59
N PHE A 177 28.87 -0.11 -13.87
CA PHE A 177 28.22 0.95 -14.64
C PHE A 177 26.70 0.80 -14.56
N SER A 178 26.00 1.82 -14.05
CA SER A 178 24.55 1.89 -14.17
C SER A 178 24.18 2.00 -15.64
N LEU A 179 23.11 1.33 -16.06
CA LEU A 179 22.54 1.52 -17.40
C LEU A 179 22.32 3.01 -17.66
N ASP A 180 22.66 3.45 -18.87
CA ASP A 180 22.35 4.81 -19.31
C ASP A 180 20.84 5.05 -19.29
N GLN A 181 20.42 6.27 -18.96
CA GLN A 181 19.01 6.64 -18.81
C GLN A 181 18.22 6.41 -20.10
N GLY A 182 18.87 6.57 -21.27
CA GLY A 182 18.27 6.30 -22.58
C GLY A 182 17.95 4.83 -22.81
N ASN A 183 18.84 3.91 -22.42
CA ASN A 183 18.60 2.46 -22.54
C ASN A 183 17.47 2.01 -21.62
N ARG A 184 17.44 2.51 -20.38
CA ARG A 184 16.32 2.23 -19.46
C ARG A 184 14.99 2.73 -20.01
N ARG A 185 14.97 3.93 -20.59
CA ARG A 185 13.75 4.48 -21.20
C ARG A 185 13.27 3.60 -22.35
N ARG A 186 14.16 3.14 -23.23
CA ARG A 186 13.82 2.21 -24.32
C ARG A 186 13.27 0.90 -23.77
N GLU A 187 13.88 0.33 -22.75
CA GLU A 187 13.43 -0.93 -22.12
C GLU A 187 12.01 -0.80 -21.55
N ILE A 188 11.72 0.32 -20.88
CA ILE A 188 10.36 0.63 -20.38
C ILE A 188 9.37 0.82 -21.53
N GLU A 189 9.79 1.51 -22.59
CA GLU A 189 8.92 1.84 -23.72
C GLU A 189 8.60 0.63 -24.60
N THR A 190 9.56 -0.27 -24.80
CA THR A 190 9.43 -1.40 -25.75
C THR A 190 9.14 -2.72 -25.06
N GLY A 191 9.49 -2.85 -23.78
CA GLY A 191 9.49 -4.14 -23.08
C GLY A 191 10.68 -5.04 -23.43
N GLU A 192 11.44 -4.68 -24.46
CA GLU A 192 12.63 -5.40 -24.91
C GLU A 192 13.85 -4.95 -24.10
N LYS A 193 14.70 -5.89 -23.71
CA LYS A 193 16.02 -5.56 -23.16
C LYS A 193 16.79 -4.75 -24.20
N SER A 194 17.46 -3.67 -23.79
CA SER A 194 18.34 -2.94 -24.70
C SER A 194 19.49 -3.85 -25.14
N PHE A 195 20.02 -3.62 -26.34
CA PHE A 195 21.16 -4.39 -26.88
C PHE A 195 22.30 -4.50 -25.88
N LYS A 196 22.59 -3.40 -25.17
CA LYS A 196 23.59 -3.35 -24.10
C LYS A 196 23.27 -4.31 -22.95
N THR A 197 22.06 -4.24 -22.39
CA THR A 197 21.64 -5.12 -21.28
C THR A 197 21.66 -6.58 -21.71
N TRP A 198 21.13 -6.87 -22.89
CA TRP A 198 21.12 -8.21 -23.46
C TRP A 198 22.54 -8.75 -23.66
N ALA A 199 23.42 -8.01 -24.33
CA ALA A 199 24.80 -8.46 -24.59
C ALA A 199 25.57 -8.65 -23.27
N LYS A 200 25.33 -7.81 -22.27
CA LYS A 200 25.92 -7.96 -20.93
C LYS A 200 25.47 -9.24 -20.25
N GLU A 201 24.18 -9.55 -20.25
CA GLU A 201 23.63 -10.72 -19.56
C GLU A 201 23.89 -12.03 -20.32
N ARG A 202 23.78 -12.02 -21.65
CA ARG A 202 23.90 -13.21 -22.49
C ARG A 202 25.33 -13.52 -22.89
N ALA A 203 26.09 -12.51 -23.34
CA ALA A 203 27.43 -12.69 -23.88
C ALA A 203 28.53 -12.33 -22.87
N GLY A 204 28.28 -11.42 -21.92
CA GLY A 204 29.31 -10.89 -21.04
C GLY A 204 30.11 -11.94 -20.27
N LYS A 205 29.46 -13.00 -19.78
CA LYS A 205 30.14 -14.11 -19.09
C LYS A 205 31.02 -14.93 -20.05
N ASP A 206 30.50 -15.33 -21.21
CA ASP A 206 31.24 -16.12 -22.21
C ASP A 206 32.40 -15.32 -22.80
N LEU A 207 32.19 -14.03 -23.10
CA LEU A 207 33.23 -13.11 -23.55
C LEU A 207 34.33 -12.94 -22.51
N THR A 208 33.99 -12.84 -21.22
CA THR A 208 34.99 -12.71 -20.15
C THR A 208 35.72 -14.03 -19.91
N ALA A 209 35.04 -15.17 -20.02
CA ALA A 209 35.64 -16.50 -19.88
C ALA A 209 36.65 -16.76 -21.00
N ALA A 210 36.38 -16.30 -22.22
CA ALA A 210 37.31 -16.38 -23.36
C ALA A 210 38.61 -15.60 -23.13
N LEU A 211 38.69 -14.71 -22.12
CA LEU A 211 39.89 -13.95 -21.77
C LEU A 211 40.85 -14.70 -20.85
N ALA A 212 40.41 -15.75 -20.16
CA ALA A 212 41.19 -16.34 -19.07
C ALA A 212 42.55 -16.93 -19.54
N ASP A 213 42.63 -17.40 -20.79
CA ASP A 213 43.85 -17.91 -21.45
C ASP A 213 43.75 -17.85 -23.01
N GLY A 214 42.89 -16.97 -23.55
CA GLY A 214 42.53 -16.98 -24.97
C GLY A 214 43.34 -16.03 -25.86
N SER A 215 43.11 -16.11 -27.16
CA SER A 215 43.61 -15.17 -28.18
C SER A 215 42.52 -14.18 -28.62
N TRP A 216 42.88 -13.17 -29.42
CA TRP A 216 41.88 -12.31 -30.09
C TRP A 216 40.87 -13.13 -30.91
N ASP A 217 41.32 -14.22 -31.53
CA ASP A 217 40.50 -15.11 -32.34
C ASP A 217 39.50 -15.92 -31.49
N ASP A 218 39.86 -16.29 -30.25
CA ASP A 218 38.94 -16.92 -29.29
C ASP A 218 37.89 -15.95 -28.77
N LEU A 219 38.29 -14.71 -28.51
CA LEU A 219 37.36 -13.66 -28.11
C LEU A 219 36.35 -13.35 -29.23
N HIS A 220 36.82 -13.25 -30.48
CA HIS A 220 35.94 -13.05 -31.64
C HIS A 220 35.03 -14.25 -31.89
N ARG A 221 35.49 -15.50 -31.67
CA ARG A 221 34.62 -16.70 -31.71
C ARG A 221 33.52 -16.64 -30.65
N ALA A 222 33.89 -16.25 -29.42
CA ALA A 222 32.92 -16.09 -28.34
C ALA A 222 31.88 -15.03 -28.68
N ALA A 223 32.28 -13.92 -29.30
CA ALA A 223 31.35 -12.90 -29.80
C ALA A 223 30.46 -13.41 -30.94
N ALA A 224 31.03 -14.15 -31.90
CA ALA A 224 30.33 -14.70 -33.06
C ALA A 224 29.13 -15.58 -32.68
N LYS A 225 29.26 -16.36 -31.59
CA LYS A 225 28.17 -17.19 -31.02
C LYS A 225 26.90 -16.38 -30.74
N TYR A 226 27.03 -15.08 -30.42
CA TYR A 226 25.94 -14.17 -30.08
C TYR A 226 25.59 -13.20 -31.23
N ASN A 227 26.03 -13.47 -32.46
CA ASN A 227 25.89 -12.53 -33.58
C ASN A 227 26.60 -11.18 -33.35
N LEU A 228 27.68 -11.18 -32.56
CA LEU A 228 28.41 -9.97 -32.18
C LEU A 228 29.77 -9.88 -32.88
N ASP A 229 30.16 -8.66 -33.21
CA ASP A 229 31.52 -8.32 -33.61
C ASP A 229 32.14 -7.31 -32.63
N ILE A 230 33.43 -7.47 -32.34
CA ILE A 230 34.22 -6.50 -31.57
C ILE A 230 35.07 -5.70 -32.55
N ARG A 231 34.92 -4.37 -32.55
CA ARG A 231 35.59 -3.47 -33.49
C ARG A 231 36.22 -2.28 -32.75
N PRO A 232 37.27 -1.65 -33.30
CA PRO A 232 37.71 -0.34 -32.83
C PRO A 232 36.57 0.68 -32.95
N ASP A 233 36.39 1.50 -31.92
CA ASP A 233 35.40 2.58 -31.98
C ASP A 233 35.93 3.68 -32.92
N PRO A 234 35.23 4.02 -34.02
CA PRO A 234 35.69 5.07 -34.94
C PRO A 234 35.66 6.47 -34.33
N LYS A 235 34.92 6.67 -33.23
CA LYS A 235 34.73 7.98 -32.58
C LYS A 235 35.62 8.16 -31.34
N ASN A 236 36.10 7.08 -30.73
CA ASN A 236 36.87 7.11 -29.48
C ASN A 236 38.03 6.11 -29.53
N GLN A 237 39.02 6.25 -28.65
CA GLN A 237 40.15 5.32 -28.58
C GLN A 237 39.82 3.94 -27.95
N GLY A 238 38.55 3.51 -28.02
CA GLY A 238 38.04 2.29 -27.37
C GLY A 238 37.70 1.15 -28.33
N LEU A 239 36.97 0.16 -27.81
CA LEU A 239 36.35 -0.92 -28.58
C LEU A 239 34.83 -0.85 -28.42
N VAL A 240 34.13 -1.19 -29.50
CA VAL A 240 32.68 -1.30 -29.57
C VAL A 240 32.30 -2.74 -29.91
N ILE A 241 31.23 -3.21 -29.27
CA ILE A 241 30.57 -4.47 -29.59
C ILE A 241 29.32 -4.12 -30.39
N VAL A 242 29.17 -4.70 -31.57
CA VAL A 242 28.08 -4.42 -32.52
C VAL A 242 27.35 -5.69 -32.90
N ASP A 243 26.07 -5.59 -33.21
CA ASP A 243 25.37 -6.65 -33.92
C ASP A 243 25.91 -6.77 -35.36
N ARG A 244 26.07 -7.99 -35.87
CA ARG A 244 26.62 -8.23 -37.22
C ARG A 244 25.70 -7.78 -38.34
N ASN A 245 24.38 -7.86 -38.15
CA ASN A 245 23.39 -7.56 -39.17
C ASN A 245 23.07 -6.07 -39.20
N ASP A 246 22.97 -5.43 -38.02
CA ASP A 246 22.57 -4.03 -37.90
C ASP A 246 23.54 -3.22 -36.99
N PRO A 247 24.83 -3.10 -37.36
CA PRO A 247 25.86 -2.53 -36.50
C PRO A 247 25.65 -1.05 -36.15
N ASP A 248 25.01 -0.28 -37.03
CA ASP A 248 24.71 1.14 -36.78
C ASP A 248 23.59 1.32 -35.76
N GLN A 249 22.65 0.36 -35.70
CA GLN A 249 21.48 0.42 -34.83
C GLN A 249 21.75 -0.19 -33.45
N TYR A 250 22.52 -1.28 -33.40
CA TYR A 250 22.79 -2.03 -32.18
C TYR A 250 24.29 -2.12 -31.91
N HIS A 251 24.75 -1.21 -31.06
CA HIS A 251 26.13 -1.15 -30.62
C HIS A 251 26.23 -0.72 -29.15
N ALA A 252 27.28 -1.16 -28.48
CA ALA A 252 27.62 -0.76 -27.12
C ALA A 252 29.14 -0.74 -26.94
N LYS A 253 29.66 0.17 -26.11
CA LYS A 253 31.08 0.15 -25.77
C LYS A 253 31.42 -1.17 -25.09
N ALA A 254 32.50 -1.83 -25.49
CA ALA A 254 32.89 -3.13 -24.97
C ALA A 254 33.04 -3.11 -23.44
N SER A 255 33.62 -2.03 -22.90
CA SER A 255 33.79 -1.80 -21.46
C SER A 255 32.48 -1.69 -20.67
N GLU A 256 31.36 -1.41 -21.33
CA GLU A 256 30.04 -1.34 -20.68
C GLU A 256 29.34 -2.69 -20.59
N ILE A 257 29.75 -3.66 -21.42
CA ILE A 257 29.32 -5.06 -21.37
C ILE A 257 30.07 -5.76 -20.24
N ALA A 258 31.40 -5.69 -20.27
CA ALA A 258 32.26 -6.11 -19.17
C ALA A 258 33.52 -5.24 -19.14
N ARG A 259 33.94 -4.81 -17.95
CA ARG A 259 35.08 -3.89 -17.80
C ARG A 259 36.40 -4.50 -18.31
N GLN A 260 36.54 -5.83 -18.22
CA GLN A 260 37.64 -6.60 -18.75
C GLN A 260 37.78 -6.43 -20.27
N LEU A 261 36.68 -6.14 -20.98
CA LEU A 261 36.64 -5.90 -22.42
C LEU A 261 37.03 -4.47 -22.81
N SER A 262 37.51 -3.64 -21.87
CA SER A 262 38.09 -2.34 -22.23
C SER A 262 39.36 -2.53 -23.07
N ARG A 263 39.55 -1.72 -24.12
CA ARG A 263 40.68 -1.83 -25.05
C ARG A 263 42.04 -1.99 -24.35
N GLY A 264 42.37 -1.11 -23.41
CA GLY A 264 43.67 -1.17 -22.71
C GLY A 264 43.87 -2.42 -21.85
N ARG A 265 42.80 -3.04 -21.33
CA ARG A 265 42.91 -4.32 -20.60
C ARG A 265 43.06 -5.49 -21.57
N LEU A 266 42.31 -5.47 -22.67
CA LEU A 266 42.42 -6.49 -23.71
C LEU A 266 43.80 -6.47 -24.37
N GLU A 267 44.30 -5.29 -24.74
CA GLU A 267 45.63 -5.18 -25.35
C GLU A 267 46.76 -5.56 -24.38
N LYS A 268 46.59 -5.31 -23.07
CA LYS A 268 47.52 -5.77 -22.04
C LYS A 268 47.53 -7.31 -21.91
N ALA A 269 46.39 -7.96 -22.08
CA ALA A 269 46.25 -9.41 -21.92
C ALA A 269 46.57 -10.19 -23.22
N LEU A 270 46.13 -9.67 -24.37
CA LEU A 270 46.12 -10.37 -25.67
C LEU A 270 47.10 -9.78 -26.69
N GLY A 271 47.77 -8.67 -26.36
CA GLY A 271 48.56 -7.88 -27.31
C GLY A 271 47.69 -6.96 -28.19
N PRO A 272 48.30 -6.23 -29.15
CA PRO A 272 47.58 -5.26 -30.01
C PRO A 272 46.34 -5.88 -30.67
N TYR A 273 45.29 -5.08 -30.82
CA TYR A 273 44.04 -5.52 -31.43
C TYR A 273 44.26 -6.20 -32.80
N GLN A 274 43.60 -7.35 -33.00
CA GLN A 274 43.59 -8.10 -34.26
C GLN A 274 42.16 -8.24 -34.78
N GLU A 275 41.97 -8.05 -36.08
CA GLU A 275 40.70 -8.28 -36.77
C GLU A 275 40.31 -9.77 -36.74
N PRO A 276 39.00 -10.10 -36.70
CA PRO A 276 38.56 -11.49 -36.76
C PRO A 276 38.95 -12.14 -38.09
N THR A 277 39.38 -13.40 -38.02
CA THR A 277 39.72 -14.21 -39.20
C THR A 277 38.48 -14.47 -40.06
N ALA A 278 38.66 -14.74 -41.36
CA ALA A 278 37.54 -15.05 -42.27
C ALA A 278 36.67 -16.20 -41.74
N ARG A 279 37.31 -17.24 -41.19
CA ARG A 279 36.63 -18.38 -40.56
C ARG A 279 35.70 -17.96 -39.42
N VAL A 280 36.07 -16.96 -38.62
CA VAL A 280 35.25 -16.46 -37.50
C VAL A 280 34.13 -15.53 -37.96
N LYS A 281 34.34 -14.81 -39.07
CA LYS A 281 33.29 -14.01 -39.74
C LYS A 281 32.18 -14.92 -40.30
N ASP A 282 32.56 -16.07 -40.85
CA ASP A 282 31.62 -17.04 -41.46
C ASP A 282 30.92 -17.95 -40.43
N LEU A 283 31.24 -17.85 -39.13
CA LEU A 283 30.55 -18.63 -38.11
C LEU A 283 29.08 -18.19 -37.98
N ALA A 284 28.18 -19.15 -38.12
CA ALA A 284 26.76 -18.93 -37.86
C ALA A 284 26.53 -18.63 -36.37
N PRO A 285 25.74 -17.60 -36.03
CA PRO A 285 25.39 -17.31 -34.65
C PRO A 285 24.51 -18.42 -34.07
N VAL A 286 24.69 -18.70 -32.78
CA VAL A 286 23.84 -19.63 -32.02
C VAL A 286 22.65 -18.87 -31.41
N ILE A 287 22.88 -17.63 -30.99
CA ILE A 287 21.89 -16.74 -30.39
C ILE A 287 22.02 -15.39 -31.07
N ASP A 288 20.90 -14.75 -31.43
CA ASP A 288 20.86 -13.40 -31.98
C ASP A 288 19.97 -12.49 -31.13
N TYR A 289 20.30 -11.19 -31.07
CA TYR A 289 19.63 -10.24 -30.20
C TYR A 289 18.13 -10.11 -30.51
N LYS A 290 17.76 -9.97 -31.79
CA LYS A 290 16.37 -9.72 -32.21
C LYS A 290 15.48 -10.92 -31.87
N SER A 291 15.85 -12.13 -32.28
CA SER A 291 15.02 -13.33 -32.02
C SER A 291 15.01 -13.72 -30.55
N ASP A 292 16.11 -13.52 -29.82
CA ASP A 292 16.17 -13.84 -28.39
C ASP A 292 15.30 -12.89 -27.57
N THR A 293 15.33 -11.58 -27.85
CA THR A 293 14.46 -10.62 -27.15
C THR A 293 12.98 -10.82 -27.46
N GLU A 294 12.61 -11.14 -28.70
CA GLU A 294 11.24 -11.46 -29.07
C GLU A 294 10.74 -12.73 -28.34
N LYS A 295 11.56 -13.79 -28.29
CA LYS A 295 11.26 -15.01 -27.53
C LYS A 295 11.16 -14.78 -26.02
N MET A 296 11.95 -13.85 -25.47
CA MET A 296 11.94 -13.53 -24.03
C MET A 296 10.66 -12.80 -23.59
N ILE A 297 10.02 -12.06 -24.50
CA ILE A 297 8.79 -11.31 -24.18
C ILE A 297 7.55 -12.16 -24.35
N ALA A 298 7.56 -13.16 -25.23
CA ALA A 298 6.34 -13.91 -25.53
C ALA A 298 6.62 -15.38 -25.84
N VAL A 299 6.42 -16.21 -24.83
CA VAL A 299 6.62 -17.66 -24.92
C VAL A 299 5.36 -18.34 -25.47
N GLU A 300 4.21 -17.99 -24.91
CA GLU A 300 2.90 -18.59 -25.24
C GLU A 300 2.14 -17.82 -26.34
N PRO A 301 1.22 -18.46 -27.09
CA PRO A 301 0.44 -17.80 -28.15
C PRO A 301 -0.29 -16.53 -27.68
N GLU A 302 -0.87 -16.54 -26.48
CA GLU A 302 -1.61 -15.41 -25.92
C GLU A 302 -0.67 -14.23 -25.57
N GLN A 303 0.55 -14.53 -25.11
CA GLN A 303 1.57 -13.51 -24.85
C GLN A 303 2.06 -12.89 -26.17
N LYS A 304 2.21 -13.72 -27.22
CA LYS A 304 2.60 -13.24 -28.56
C LYS A 304 1.54 -12.34 -29.15
N GLN A 305 0.27 -12.71 -29.00
CA GLN A 305 -0.86 -11.90 -29.42
C GLN A 305 -0.88 -10.55 -28.68
N LEU A 306 -0.73 -10.56 -27.35
CA LEU A 306 -0.69 -9.33 -26.54
C LEU A 306 0.46 -8.39 -26.93
N TYR A 307 1.62 -8.96 -27.26
CA TYR A 307 2.77 -8.18 -27.72
C TYR A 307 2.57 -7.60 -29.13
N ARG A 308 1.90 -8.33 -30.03
CA ARG A 308 1.49 -7.81 -31.35
C ARG A 308 0.52 -6.65 -31.22
N GLU A 309 -0.52 -6.81 -30.40
CA GLU A 309 -1.49 -5.73 -30.11
C GLU A 309 -0.81 -4.48 -29.54
N PHE A 310 0.27 -4.66 -28.76
CA PHE A 310 1.07 -3.53 -28.30
C PHE A 310 1.87 -2.87 -29.40
N LYS A 311 2.46 -3.62 -30.35
CA LYS A 311 3.14 -3.05 -31.52
C LYS A 311 2.16 -2.28 -32.39
N ASP A 312 0.98 -2.83 -32.64
CA ASP A 312 -0.09 -2.17 -33.41
C ASP A 312 -0.51 -0.86 -32.70
N TYR A 313 -0.74 -0.90 -31.38
CA TYR A 313 -0.99 0.29 -30.57
C TYR A 313 0.13 1.34 -30.71
N GLN A 314 1.40 0.93 -30.72
CA GLN A 314 2.51 1.87 -30.86
C GLN A 314 2.54 2.53 -32.25
N GLU A 315 2.14 1.82 -33.30
CA GLU A 315 2.04 2.35 -34.65
C GLU A 315 0.85 3.31 -34.78
N GLU A 316 -0.33 2.92 -34.32
CA GLU A 316 -1.52 3.77 -34.27
C GLU A 316 -1.29 5.04 -33.44
N TRP A 317 -0.61 4.92 -32.29
CA TRP A 317 -0.22 6.08 -31.50
C TRP A 317 0.67 7.03 -32.31
N LYS A 318 1.60 6.53 -33.14
CA LYS A 318 2.42 7.39 -34.03
C LYS A 318 1.58 8.04 -35.12
N HIS A 319 0.57 7.34 -35.66
CA HIS A 319 -0.33 7.91 -36.66
C HIS A 319 -1.07 9.15 -36.15
N HIS A 320 -1.47 9.16 -34.87
CA HIS A 320 -2.13 10.31 -34.24
C HIS A 320 -1.19 11.43 -33.74
N ALA A 321 0.09 11.42 -34.14
CA ALA A 321 1.08 12.39 -33.65
C ALA A 321 0.78 13.83 -34.07
N GLU A 322 0.33 14.05 -35.30
CA GLU A 322 0.03 15.39 -35.79
C GLU A 322 -1.25 15.96 -35.14
N GLU A 323 -2.27 15.14 -34.85
CA GLU A 323 -3.47 15.58 -34.13
C GLU A 323 -3.14 16.02 -32.70
N ARG A 324 -2.33 15.24 -31.97
CA ARG A 324 -1.88 15.63 -30.62
C ARG A 324 -1.06 16.93 -30.64
N LYS A 325 -0.22 17.09 -31.66
CA LYS A 325 0.58 18.31 -31.87
C LYS A 325 -0.32 19.50 -32.18
N ALA A 326 -1.36 19.32 -33.00
CA ALA A 326 -2.36 20.34 -33.30
C ALA A 326 -3.13 20.77 -32.04
N ILE A 327 -3.60 19.83 -31.22
CA ILE A 327 -4.26 20.12 -29.93
C ILE A 327 -3.35 20.94 -29.02
N THR A 328 -2.07 20.55 -28.93
CA THR A 328 -1.08 21.27 -28.11
C THR A 328 -0.79 22.67 -28.66
N ALA A 329 -0.72 22.82 -29.99
CA ALA A 329 -0.52 24.09 -30.64
C ALA A 329 -1.71 25.04 -30.38
N GLU A 330 -2.95 24.55 -30.49
CA GLU A 330 -4.16 25.33 -30.20
C GLU A 330 -4.22 25.75 -28.72
N LEU A 331 -3.94 24.83 -27.79
CA LEU A 331 -3.88 25.17 -26.36
C LEU A 331 -2.81 26.23 -26.07
N THR A 332 -1.66 26.14 -26.74
CA THR A 332 -0.56 27.11 -26.59
C THR A 332 -0.93 28.47 -27.18
N ALA A 333 -1.56 28.50 -28.36
CA ALA A 333 -2.04 29.72 -28.99
C ALA A 333 -3.12 30.41 -28.15
N GLY A 334 -4.15 29.67 -27.71
CA GLY A 334 -5.21 30.20 -26.85
C GLY A 334 -4.67 30.75 -25.51
N ARG A 335 -3.67 30.09 -24.90
CA ARG A 335 -3.01 30.63 -23.70
C ARG A 335 -2.30 31.96 -23.97
N LYS A 336 -1.66 32.13 -25.13
CA LYS A 336 -1.04 33.41 -25.52
C LYS A 336 -2.09 34.50 -25.74
N GLU A 337 -3.19 34.19 -26.41
CA GLU A 337 -4.30 35.13 -26.62
C GLU A 337 -4.89 35.63 -25.30
N ILE A 338 -5.07 34.74 -24.32
CA ILE A 338 -5.56 35.14 -22.98
C ILE A 338 -4.58 36.10 -22.28
N ILE A 339 -3.27 35.88 -22.43
CA ILE A 339 -2.24 36.76 -21.85
C ILE A 339 -2.29 38.14 -22.50
N GLU A 340 -2.37 38.21 -23.83
CA GLU A 340 -2.44 39.49 -24.55
C GLU A 340 -3.75 40.24 -24.25
N TRP A 341 -4.90 39.54 -24.28
CA TRP A 341 -6.18 40.09 -23.85
C TRP A 341 -6.09 40.67 -22.43
N LYS A 342 -5.49 39.93 -21.49
CA LYS A 342 -5.34 40.41 -20.11
C LYS A 342 -4.45 41.65 -20.03
N LYS A 343 -3.35 41.72 -20.79
CA LYS A 343 -2.49 42.91 -20.85
C LYS A 343 -3.26 44.14 -21.36
N GLU A 344 -4.05 43.98 -22.42
CA GLU A 344 -4.87 45.05 -22.99
C GLU A 344 -5.91 45.56 -21.99
N GLN A 345 -6.67 44.65 -21.37
CA GLN A 345 -7.69 45.02 -20.36
C GLN A 345 -7.07 45.73 -19.15
N VAL A 346 -5.89 45.29 -18.71
CA VAL A 346 -5.16 45.90 -17.61
C VAL A 346 -4.61 47.26 -17.97
N LYS A 347 -4.13 47.45 -19.21
CA LYS A 347 -3.67 48.74 -19.71
C LYS A 347 -4.83 49.74 -19.74
N ALA A 348 -5.97 49.37 -20.33
CA ALA A 348 -7.18 50.18 -20.35
C ALA A 348 -7.68 50.55 -18.94
N LEU A 349 -7.60 49.61 -17.99
CA LEU A 349 -7.95 49.87 -16.59
C LEU A 349 -7.00 50.83 -15.87
N LYS A 350 -5.71 50.82 -16.23
CA LYS A 350 -4.74 51.79 -15.68
C LYS A 350 -5.03 53.20 -16.18
N GLU A 351 -5.38 53.31 -17.46
CA GLU A 351 -5.67 54.56 -18.17
C GLU A 351 -7.07 55.14 -17.86
N SER A 352 -7.93 54.44 -17.13
CA SER A 352 -9.26 54.92 -16.75
C SER A 352 -9.26 55.87 -15.54
N ASP A 353 -10.27 56.74 -15.45
CA ASP A 353 -10.47 57.68 -14.34
C ASP A 353 -11.18 57.07 -13.10
N LEU A 354 -11.30 55.74 -13.05
CA LEU A 354 -12.04 55.07 -11.99
C LEU A 354 -11.35 55.18 -10.61
N PRO A 355 -12.12 55.30 -9.51
CA PRO A 355 -11.59 55.24 -8.15
C PRO A 355 -10.87 53.91 -7.85
N GLY A 356 -9.89 53.92 -6.94
CA GLY A 356 -9.04 52.76 -6.65
C GLY A 356 -9.78 51.50 -6.13
N ILE A 357 -10.96 51.66 -5.52
CA ILE A 357 -11.82 50.53 -5.11
C ILE A 357 -12.44 49.85 -6.34
N GLU A 358 -12.96 50.63 -7.28
CA GLU A 358 -13.57 50.12 -8.53
C GLU A 358 -12.52 49.52 -9.45
N LYS A 359 -11.31 50.11 -9.52
CA LYS A 359 -10.18 49.50 -10.24
C LYS A 359 -9.81 48.12 -9.69
N ARG A 360 -9.87 47.92 -8.37
CA ARG A 360 -9.64 46.60 -7.76
C ARG A 360 -10.75 45.60 -8.11
N ALA A 361 -12.01 46.01 -8.07
CA ALA A 361 -13.14 45.17 -8.47
C ALA A 361 -13.07 44.77 -9.96
N GLN A 362 -12.76 45.73 -10.85
CA GLN A 362 -12.63 45.45 -12.28
C GLN A 362 -11.40 44.58 -12.59
N ARG A 363 -10.31 44.73 -11.83
CA ARG A 363 -9.15 43.84 -11.94
C ARG A 363 -9.49 42.40 -11.56
N ALA A 364 -10.30 42.21 -10.50
CA ALA A 364 -10.80 40.89 -10.13
C ALA A 364 -11.69 40.28 -11.23
N ALA A 365 -12.56 41.08 -11.85
CA ALA A 365 -13.38 40.64 -12.98
C ALA A 365 -12.54 40.24 -14.22
N ILE A 366 -11.47 40.98 -14.53
CA ILE A 366 -10.51 40.63 -15.60
C ILE A 366 -9.81 39.30 -15.30
N ASN A 367 -9.36 39.10 -14.06
CA ASN A 367 -8.74 37.84 -13.64
C ASN A 367 -9.71 36.66 -13.75
N LEU A 368 -10.95 36.83 -13.29
CA LEU A 368 -12.01 35.81 -13.43
C LEU A 368 -12.32 35.51 -14.90
N GLY A 369 -12.38 36.54 -15.74
CA GLY A 369 -12.58 36.40 -17.19
C GLY A 369 -11.43 35.68 -17.90
N ALA A 370 -10.19 35.87 -17.44
CA ALA A 370 -9.03 35.10 -17.93
C ALA A 370 -9.09 33.63 -17.47
N ALA A 371 -9.49 33.39 -16.22
CA ALA A 371 -9.64 32.04 -15.69
C ALA A 371 -10.74 31.24 -16.42
N ARG A 372 -11.88 31.87 -16.74
CA ARG A 372 -12.96 31.24 -17.53
C ARG A 372 -12.50 30.88 -18.94
N ARG A 373 -11.88 31.82 -19.66
CA ARG A 373 -11.32 31.55 -21.00
C ARG A 373 -10.27 30.43 -20.97
N LYS A 374 -9.44 30.40 -19.92
CA LYS A 374 -8.46 29.33 -19.71
C LYS A 374 -9.15 27.97 -19.52
N ALA A 375 -10.20 27.90 -18.70
CA ALA A 375 -10.96 26.69 -18.51
C ALA A 375 -11.59 26.21 -19.84
N GLU A 376 -12.22 27.10 -20.59
CA GLU A 376 -12.83 26.78 -21.90
C GLU A 376 -11.84 26.20 -22.92
N ILE A 377 -10.63 26.77 -23.04
CA ILE A 377 -9.63 26.22 -23.96
C ILE A 377 -9.04 24.89 -23.45
N GLU A 378 -8.95 24.70 -22.13
CA GLU A 378 -8.49 23.45 -21.53
C GLU A 378 -9.53 22.34 -21.66
N ASP A 379 -10.82 22.66 -21.53
CA ASP A 379 -11.94 21.73 -21.71
C ASP A 379 -12.05 21.31 -23.18
N ARG A 380 -11.96 22.26 -24.12
CA ARG A 380 -11.91 21.94 -25.56
C ARG A 380 -10.72 21.07 -25.94
N ALA A 381 -9.54 21.34 -25.35
CA ALA A 381 -8.36 20.50 -25.56
C ALA A 381 -8.56 19.10 -24.95
N ALA A 382 -9.25 18.98 -23.81
CA ALA A 382 -9.59 17.71 -23.21
C ALA A 382 -10.60 16.92 -24.05
N GLU A 383 -11.65 17.56 -24.58
CA GLU A 383 -12.61 16.94 -25.50
C GLU A 383 -11.93 16.41 -26.76
N LYS A 384 -11.03 17.20 -27.36
CA LYS A 384 -10.26 16.77 -28.54
C LYS A 384 -9.32 15.60 -28.23
N ARG A 385 -8.71 15.57 -27.04
CA ARG A 385 -7.91 14.40 -26.59
C ARG A 385 -8.79 13.18 -26.35
N ALA A 386 -9.94 13.36 -25.72
CA ALA A 386 -10.89 12.28 -25.46
C ALA A 386 -11.45 11.69 -26.76
N ALA A 387 -11.63 12.51 -27.81
CA ALA A 387 -12.03 12.04 -29.13
C ALA A 387 -10.98 11.13 -29.81
N LEU A 388 -9.70 11.25 -29.41
CA LEU A 388 -8.62 10.33 -29.83
C LEU A 388 -8.57 9.05 -28.97
N GLY A 389 -9.47 8.89 -27.99
CA GLY A 389 -9.46 7.76 -27.06
C GLY A 389 -8.12 7.58 -26.38
N GLU A 390 -7.61 6.35 -26.36
CA GLU A 390 -6.31 6.03 -25.75
C GLU A 390 -5.10 6.61 -26.50
N PHE A 391 -5.29 7.11 -27.72
CA PHE A 391 -4.24 7.76 -28.52
C PHE A 391 -4.12 9.26 -28.25
N GLY A 392 -5.06 9.84 -27.50
CA GLY A 392 -4.97 11.21 -26.99
C GLY A 392 -4.06 11.35 -25.76
N GLU A 393 -3.76 10.24 -25.11
CA GLU A 393 -2.92 10.15 -23.91
C GLU A 393 -1.42 10.06 -24.22
N ALA A 394 -0.61 10.17 -23.17
CA ALA A 394 0.82 9.89 -23.24
C ALA A 394 1.06 8.44 -23.70
N LYS A 395 2.07 8.25 -24.56
CA LYS A 395 2.43 6.93 -25.09
C LYS A 395 2.66 5.94 -23.95
N LYS A 396 1.94 4.83 -23.97
CA LYS A 396 2.11 3.75 -22.99
C LYS A 396 3.38 2.95 -23.33
N GLY A 397 4.22 2.76 -22.32
CA GLY A 397 5.28 1.74 -22.37
C GLY A 397 4.70 0.35 -22.13
N TRP A 398 5.50 -0.69 -22.36
CA TRP A 398 5.05 -2.08 -22.26
C TRP A 398 4.46 -2.42 -20.88
N ASP A 399 5.09 -1.98 -19.79
CA ASP A 399 4.61 -2.23 -18.43
C ASP A 399 3.23 -1.61 -18.19
N LYS A 400 3.04 -0.35 -18.58
CA LYS A 400 1.76 0.35 -18.41
C LYS A 400 0.66 -0.31 -19.25
N TYR A 401 1.00 -0.72 -20.47
CA TYR A 401 0.08 -1.44 -21.34
C TYR A 401 -0.34 -2.79 -20.72
N LEU A 402 0.60 -3.56 -20.17
CA LEU A 402 0.29 -4.80 -19.46
C LEU A 402 -0.61 -4.56 -18.24
N VAL A 403 -0.34 -3.54 -17.42
CA VAL A 403 -1.17 -3.22 -16.25
C VAL A 403 -2.59 -2.89 -16.66
N GLU A 404 -2.79 -2.10 -17.72
CA GLU A 404 -4.12 -1.78 -18.20
C GLU A 404 -4.87 -3.02 -18.70
N ARG A 405 -4.21 -3.86 -19.49
CA ARG A 405 -4.78 -5.11 -20.00
C ARG A 405 -5.09 -6.07 -18.84
N ALA A 406 -4.23 -6.13 -17.83
CA ALA A 406 -4.44 -6.92 -16.63
C ALA A 406 -5.64 -6.43 -15.80
N ASN A 407 -5.81 -5.12 -15.62
CA ASN A 407 -7.00 -4.54 -14.97
C ASN A 407 -8.28 -4.81 -15.76
N LYS A 408 -8.19 -5.01 -17.09
CA LYS A 408 -9.29 -5.48 -17.94
C LYS A 408 -9.49 -7.00 -17.90
N GLY A 409 -8.80 -7.72 -17.00
CA GLY A 409 -8.94 -9.17 -16.81
C GLY A 409 -8.08 -10.04 -17.74
N ASN A 410 -7.08 -9.47 -18.43
CA ASN A 410 -6.20 -10.26 -19.30
C ASN A 410 -5.19 -11.08 -18.46
N GLU A 411 -5.39 -12.39 -18.37
CA GLU A 411 -4.54 -13.31 -17.60
C GLU A 411 -3.10 -13.36 -18.10
N ALA A 412 -2.89 -13.33 -19.41
CA ALA A 412 -1.54 -13.32 -20.00
C ALA A 412 -0.78 -12.07 -19.57
N ALA A 413 -1.45 -10.92 -19.47
CA ALA A 413 -0.85 -9.69 -18.98
C ALA A 413 -0.44 -9.77 -17.50
N ILE A 414 -1.31 -10.35 -16.65
CA ILE A 414 -1.02 -10.59 -15.22
C ILE A 414 0.21 -11.50 -15.09
N TYR A 415 0.23 -12.61 -15.83
CA TYR A 415 1.34 -13.54 -15.83
C TYR A 415 2.66 -12.88 -16.27
N MET A 416 2.63 -12.10 -17.35
CA MET A 416 3.78 -11.37 -17.86
C MET A 416 4.35 -10.35 -16.86
N LEU A 417 3.49 -9.69 -16.07
CA LEU A 417 3.92 -8.79 -14.99
C LEU A 417 4.60 -9.56 -13.86
N ARG A 418 4.08 -10.74 -13.48
CA ARG A 418 4.65 -11.59 -12.42
C ARG A 418 6.06 -12.10 -12.79
N GLN A 419 6.30 -12.43 -14.06
CA GLN A 419 7.62 -12.92 -14.53
C GLN A 419 8.75 -11.87 -14.43
N LYS A 420 8.42 -10.57 -14.36
CA LYS A 420 9.42 -9.50 -14.30
C LYS A 420 10.11 -9.40 -12.94
N LYS A 421 9.48 -9.86 -11.85
CA LYS A 421 10.12 -9.93 -10.52
C LYS A 421 10.51 -11.39 -10.24
N ASN A 422 11.74 -11.74 -10.61
CA ASN A 422 12.43 -12.88 -10.03
C ASN A 422 12.63 -12.57 -8.53
N ARG A 423 11.97 -13.35 -7.65
CA ARG A 423 12.18 -13.53 -6.20
C ARG A 423 12.54 -12.29 -5.37
N LEU A 424 11.64 -11.97 -4.42
CA LEU A 424 11.76 -11.30 -3.10
C LEU A 424 10.40 -10.59 -2.93
N GLU A 425 9.50 -10.95 -2.02
CA GLU A 425 9.65 -11.44 -0.66
C GLU A 425 8.54 -12.46 -0.34
N VAL A 426 8.88 -13.50 0.40
CA VAL A 426 7.88 -14.19 1.21
C VAL A 426 7.52 -13.17 2.29
N GLU A 427 6.41 -12.45 2.12
CA GLU A 427 5.85 -11.66 3.21
C GLU A 427 5.78 -12.60 4.45
N ALA A 428 6.19 -12.05 5.60
CA ALA A 428 6.05 -12.70 6.92
C ALA A 428 4.66 -13.37 7.06
N PRO A 429 4.47 -14.38 7.93
CA PRO A 429 3.38 -15.36 7.79
C PRO A 429 2.00 -14.71 7.98
N GLU A 430 1.49 -14.11 6.91
CA GLU A 430 0.16 -13.54 6.83
C GLU A 430 -0.86 -14.68 6.65
N PRO A 431 -2.05 -14.54 7.24
CA PRO A 431 -3.18 -15.41 6.97
C PRO A 431 -3.40 -15.57 5.46
N GLY A 432 -3.37 -16.80 4.98
CA GLY A 432 -3.34 -17.05 3.53
C GLY A 432 -3.47 -18.50 3.13
N THR A 433 -3.45 -18.70 1.82
CA THR A 433 -3.37 -20.00 1.18
C THR A 433 -2.22 -20.04 0.18
N THR A 434 -1.61 -21.21 0.02
CA THR A 434 -0.56 -21.42 -0.97
C THR A 434 -0.74 -22.78 -1.64
N GLY A 435 -0.46 -22.83 -2.95
CA GLY A 435 -0.58 -24.04 -3.76
C GLY A 435 0.63 -24.26 -4.64
N GLU A 436 0.57 -25.31 -5.47
CA GLU A 436 1.66 -25.70 -6.36
C GLU A 436 1.99 -24.64 -7.42
N GLU A 437 3.21 -24.71 -7.96
CA GLU A 437 3.78 -23.70 -8.86
C GLU A 437 3.01 -23.55 -10.19
N GLU A 438 2.39 -24.62 -10.69
CA GLU A 438 1.51 -24.63 -11.86
C GLU A 438 0.26 -23.75 -11.67
N ALA A 439 -0.26 -23.64 -10.44
CA ALA A 439 -1.41 -22.80 -10.13
C ALA A 439 -1.07 -21.29 -10.13
N ALA A 440 0.21 -20.91 -10.08
CA ALA A 440 0.63 -19.51 -10.18
C ALA A 440 0.40 -18.89 -11.58
N LYS A 441 0.19 -19.75 -12.59
CA LYS A 441 -0.20 -19.35 -13.96
C LYS A 441 -1.66 -18.91 -14.03
N LYS A 442 -2.50 -19.37 -13.10
CA LYS A 442 -3.93 -19.04 -13.05
C LYS A 442 -4.16 -17.87 -12.11
N THR A 443 -5.05 -16.98 -12.52
CA THR A 443 -5.59 -15.95 -11.64
C THR A 443 -7.06 -16.28 -11.44
N PRO A 444 -7.55 -16.42 -10.21
CA PRO A 444 -8.97 -16.66 -9.97
C PRO A 444 -9.72 -15.37 -10.29
N LEU A 445 -10.15 -15.24 -11.55
CA LEU A 445 -10.85 -14.04 -12.00
C LEU A 445 -12.31 -14.03 -11.58
N THR A 446 -12.90 -15.15 -11.10
CA THR A 446 -14.33 -15.16 -10.75
C THR A 446 -14.80 -16.31 -9.84
N THR A 447 -15.07 -15.96 -8.57
CA THR A 447 -16.15 -16.58 -7.76
C THR A 447 -16.96 -15.52 -6.98
N LEU A 448 -16.41 -14.31 -6.78
CA LEU A 448 -16.99 -13.24 -5.96
C LEU A 448 -17.36 -12.04 -6.85
N LYS A 449 -18.58 -12.02 -7.39
CA LYS A 449 -19.09 -10.98 -8.32
C LYS A 449 -19.15 -9.56 -7.74
N ASP A 450 -19.00 -9.43 -6.43
CA ASP A 450 -19.17 -8.20 -5.67
C ASP A 450 -17.84 -7.50 -5.34
N LEU A 451 -16.70 -8.04 -5.80
CA LEU A 451 -15.37 -7.48 -5.52
C LEU A 451 -14.83 -6.74 -6.74
N GLU A 452 -14.30 -5.54 -6.50
CA GLU A 452 -13.53 -4.80 -7.50
C GLU A 452 -12.11 -5.38 -7.56
N ILE A 453 -11.61 -5.61 -8.78
CA ILE A 453 -10.29 -6.19 -9.02
C ILE A 453 -9.34 -5.08 -9.45
N LYS A 454 -8.19 -4.98 -8.78
CA LYS A 454 -7.10 -4.08 -9.18
C LYS A 454 -5.80 -4.86 -9.33
N VAL A 455 -5.12 -4.68 -10.46
CA VAL A 455 -3.83 -5.30 -10.73
C VAL A 455 -2.71 -4.27 -10.63
N SER A 456 -1.73 -4.57 -9.80
CA SER A 456 -0.52 -3.76 -9.64
C SER A 456 0.46 -3.93 -10.80
N ARG A 457 1.45 -3.03 -10.89
CA ARG A 457 2.61 -3.14 -11.81
C ARG A 457 3.46 -4.40 -11.64
N HIS A 458 3.26 -5.13 -10.55
CA HIS A 458 3.97 -6.36 -10.22
C HIS A 458 3.14 -7.62 -10.53
N GLY A 459 1.90 -7.46 -11.01
CA GLY A 459 1.00 -8.57 -11.28
C GLY A 459 0.36 -9.16 -10.02
N ASN A 460 0.45 -8.45 -8.88
CA ASN A 460 -0.40 -8.73 -7.71
C ASN A 460 -1.82 -8.28 -8.01
N VAL A 461 -2.79 -9.13 -7.69
CA VAL A 461 -4.21 -8.90 -7.92
C VAL A 461 -4.88 -8.66 -6.57
N SER A 462 -5.32 -7.44 -6.35
CA SER A 462 -6.02 -7.00 -5.15
C SER A 462 -7.53 -7.10 -5.37
N PHE A 463 -8.23 -7.73 -4.43
CA PHE A 463 -9.68 -7.84 -4.41
C PHE A 463 -10.23 -6.90 -3.35
N LEU A 464 -10.90 -5.84 -3.79
CA LEU A 464 -11.45 -4.77 -2.96
C LEU A 464 -12.93 -5.05 -2.66
N ASP A 465 -13.35 -4.81 -1.42
CA ASP A 465 -14.75 -4.90 -1.02
C ASP A 465 -15.56 -3.65 -1.43
N LYS A 466 -16.87 -3.63 -1.11
CA LYS A 466 -17.77 -2.50 -1.42
C LYS A 466 -17.36 -1.17 -0.77
N SER A 467 -16.52 -1.19 0.25
CA SER A 467 -15.97 0.01 0.89
C SER A 467 -14.67 0.49 0.23
N GLY A 468 -14.13 -0.27 -0.74
CA GLY A 468 -12.84 -0.04 -1.37
C GLY A 468 -11.67 -0.54 -0.52
N ALA A 469 -11.92 -1.33 0.54
CA ALA A 469 -10.87 -1.91 1.37
C ALA A 469 -10.41 -3.25 0.78
N GLU A 470 -9.10 -3.49 0.80
CA GLU A 470 -8.51 -4.72 0.28
C GLU A 470 -8.82 -5.90 1.21
N ALA A 471 -9.60 -6.85 0.71
CA ALA A 471 -10.00 -8.05 1.43
C ALA A 471 -9.07 -9.23 1.13
N TYR A 472 -8.61 -9.35 -0.12
CA TYR A 472 -7.70 -10.43 -0.53
C TYR A 472 -6.63 -9.91 -1.50
N ARG A 473 -5.47 -10.57 -1.51
CA ARG A 473 -4.40 -10.29 -2.48
C ARG A 473 -3.81 -11.58 -3.04
N ASP A 474 -3.84 -11.72 -4.35
CA ASP A 474 -3.18 -12.79 -5.08
C ASP A 474 -1.80 -12.34 -5.57
N THR A 475 -0.74 -13.00 -5.08
CA THR A 475 0.67 -12.75 -5.43
C THR A 475 1.25 -13.79 -6.40
N GLY A 476 0.40 -14.59 -7.05
CA GLY A 476 0.78 -15.74 -7.87
C GLY A 476 0.83 -17.04 -7.08
N ARG A 477 1.80 -17.22 -6.17
CA ARG A 477 1.91 -18.47 -5.37
C ARG A 477 1.07 -18.47 -4.10
N GLN A 478 0.63 -17.30 -3.65
CA GLN A 478 -0.16 -17.16 -2.44
C GLN A 478 -1.43 -16.34 -2.71
N LEU A 479 -2.42 -16.57 -1.87
CA LEU A 479 -3.61 -15.74 -1.75
C LEU A 479 -3.75 -15.32 -0.29
N LEU A 480 -3.54 -14.04 -0.03
CA LEU A 480 -3.50 -13.45 1.30
C LEU A 480 -4.87 -12.92 1.69
N PHE A 481 -5.19 -13.04 2.98
CA PHE A 481 -6.41 -12.53 3.60
C PHE A 481 -6.05 -11.26 4.35
N LEU A 482 -6.65 -10.13 3.98
CA LEU A 482 -6.31 -8.79 4.46
C LEU A 482 -7.49 -8.12 5.18
N GLY A 483 -7.18 -7.20 6.09
CA GLY A 483 -8.19 -6.41 6.81
C GLY A 483 -9.20 -7.27 7.59
N HIS A 484 -10.50 -7.03 7.34
CA HIS A 484 -11.59 -7.73 8.02
C HIS A 484 -11.70 -9.22 7.63
N SER A 485 -11.19 -9.60 6.45
CA SER A 485 -11.34 -10.96 5.95
C SER A 485 -10.57 -12.01 6.76
N LYS A 486 -9.64 -11.56 7.61
CA LYS A 486 -8.90 -12.39 8.55
C LYS A 486 -9.77 -12.97 9.66
N ASN A 487 -10.86 -12.29 10.02
CA ASN A 487 -11.59 -12.56 11.26
C ASN A 487 -13.08 -12.87 11.02
N ASP A 488 -13.65 -12.50 9.88
CA ASP A 488 -15.04 -12.81 9.54
C ASP A 488 -15.15 -14.22 8.91
N PRO A 489 -15.90 -15.16 9.53
CA PRO A 489 -16.10 -16.50 8.97
C PRO A 489 -16.70 -16.52 7.55
N ALA A 490 -17.57 -15.55 7.21
CA ALA A 490 -18.15 -15.46 5.88
C ALA A 490 -17.10 -15.06 4.84
N ALA A 491 -16.23 -14.11 5.18
CA ALA A 491 -15.09 -13.72 4.37
C ALA A 491 -14.04 -14.84 4.26
N ILE A 492 -13.75 -15.55 5.35
CA ILE A 492 -12.84 -16.71 5.32
C ILE A 492 -13.35 -17.76 4.33
N LYS A 493 -14.65 -18.10 4.39
CA LYS A 493 -15.30 -19.01 3.45
C LYS A 493 -15.17 -18.52 2.00
N ALA A 494 -15.43 -17.23 1.75
CA ALA A 494 -15.29 -16.62 0.42
C ALA A 494 -13.86 -16.72 -0.12
N GLY A 495 -12.86 -16.38 0.69
CA GLY A 495 -11.45 -16.49 0.28
C GLY A 495 -10.98 -17.94 0.08
N LEU A 496 -11.54 -18.92 0.81
CA LEU A 496 -11.27 -20.35 0.58
C LEU A 496 -11.84 -20.84 -0.75
N LEU A 497 -13.02 -20.36 -1.16
CA LEU A 497 -13.56 -20.65 -2.50
C LEU A 497 -12.70 -20.02 -3.59
N LEU A 498 -12.23 -18.79 -3.38
CA LEU A 498 -11.29 -18.12 -4.29
C LEU A 498 -9.95 -18.89 -4.38
N SER A 499 -9.49 -19.43 -3.24
CA SER A 499 -8.32 -20.30 -3.18
C SER A 499 -8.55 -21.62 -3.93
N GLN A 500 -9.77 -22.18 -3.86
CA GLN A 500 -10.12 -23.41 -4.56
C GLN A 500 -10.16 -23.23 -6.08
N GLU A 501 -10.71 -22.11 -6.57
CA GLU A 501 -10.69 -21.75 -7.99
C GLU A 501 -9.24 -21.65 -8.51
N LYS A 502 -8.36 -21.06 -7.70
CA LYS A 502 -6.96 -20.85 -8.05
C LYS A 502 -6.10 -22.12 -7.98
N PHE A 503 -6.08 -22.75 -6.81
CA PHE A 503 -5.16 -23.83 -6.45
C PHE A 503 -5.78 -25.23 -6.65
N GLY A 504 -7.08 -25.31 -6.95
CA GLY A 504 -7.81 -26.58 -7.02
C GLY A 504 -8.34 -27.01 -5.65
N ARG A 505 -8.73 -28.28 -5.53
CA ARG A 505 -9.41 -28.80 -4.32
C ARG A 505 -8.47 -29.04 -3.13
N SER A 506 -7.15 -28.90 -3.32
CA SER A 506 -6.13 -29.17 -2.32
C SER A 506 -5.08 -28.05 -2.24
N PHE A 507 -4.84 -27.48 -1.06
CA PHE A 507 -3.82 -26.45 -0.84
C PHE A 507 -3.41 -26.31 0.64
N GLU A 508 -2.34 -25.57 0.91
CA GLU A 508 -1.86 -25.28 2.27
C GLU A 508 -2.41 -23.95 2.79
N LEU A 509 -2.59 -23.87 4.11
CA LEU A 509 -2.92 -22.67 4.88
C LEU A 509 -1.65 -22.06 5.49
N THR A 510 -1.53 -20.73 5.41
CA THR A 510 -0.46 -19.94 6.02
C THR A 510 -1.00 -19.03 7.12
N GLY A 511 -0.12 -18.56 8.02
CA GLY A 511 -0.49 -17.66 9.12
C GLY A 511 -0.50 -18.33 10.49
N SER A 512 -1.14 -17.65 11.46
CA SER A 512 -1.14 -18.09 12.86
C SER A 512 -1.87 -19.42 13.05
N THR A 513 -1.47 -20.21 14.05
CA THR A 513 -2.13 -21.50 14.36
C THR A 513 -3.62 -21.34 14.64
N ALA A 514 -4.01 -20.26 15.31
CA ALA A 514 -5.42 -19.96 15.57
C ALA A 514 -6.21 -19.74 14.27
N TRP A 515 -5.66 -18.94 13.36
CA TRP A 515 -6.28 -18.69 12.07
C TRP A 515 -6.35 -19.96 11.21
N LYS A 516 -5.26 -20.73 11.13
CA LYS A 516 -5.21 -21.99 10.39
C LYS A 516 -6.29 -22.99 10.85
N ARG A 517 -6.57 -23.07 12.16
CA ARG A 517 -7.65 -23.92 12.69
C ARG A 517 -9.03 -23.40 12.32
N LEU A 518 -9.26 -22.09 12.32
CA LEU A 518 -10.52 -21.48 11.88
C LEU A 518 -10.77 -21.76 10.39
N ALA A 519 -9.78 -21.49 9.55
CA ALA A 519 -9.88 -21.72 8.10
C ALA A 519 -10.02 -23.23 7.77
N ALA A 520 -9.32 -24.12 8.48
CA ALA A 520 -9.46 -25.56 8.29
C ALA A 520 -10.89 -26.06 8.63
N ALA A 521 -11.54 -25.48 9.65
CA ALA A 521 -12.92 -25.83 9.99
C ALA A 521 -13.90 -25.45 8.88
N GLU A 522 -13.73 -24.29 8.26
CA GLU A 522 -14.52 -23.88 7.09
C GLU A 522 -14.18 -24.71 5.84
N ALA A 523 -12.91 -25.03 5.61
CA ALA A 523 -12.46 -25.86 4.49
C ALA A 523 -13.10 -27.26 4.52
N VAL A 524 -13.21 -27.89 5.71
CA VAL A 524 -13.90 -29.18 5.89
C VAL A 524 -15.38 -29.10 5.51
N LYS A 525 -16.08 -28.02 5.92
CA LYS A 525 -17.48 -27.79 5.53
C LYS A 525 -17.65 -27.67 4.01
N LEU A 526 -16.66 -27.08 3.33
CA LEU A 526 -16.62 -26.91 1.88
C LEU A 526 -16.14 -28.15 1.11
N GLY A 527 -15.66 -29.18 1.80
CA GLY A 527 -15.05 -30.36 1.16
C GLY A 527 -13.75 -30.03 0.42
N ILE A 528 -12.99 -29.06 0.94
CA ILE A 528 -11.64 -28.69 0.49
C ILE A 528 -10.62 -29.49 1.30
N GLU A 529 -9.59 -29.99 0.64
CA GLU A 529 -8.50 -30.74 1.26
C GLU A 529 -7.36 -29.80 1.66
N ILE A 530 -7.04 -29.76 2.95
CA ILE A 530 -5.92 -28.97 3.45
C ILE A 530 -4.72 -29.89 3.64
N THR A 531 -3.58 -29.59 3.02
CA THR A 531 -2.39 -30.46 2.97
C THR A 531 -1.41 -30.26 4.13
N ASN A 532 -1.61 -29.23 4.97
CA ASN A 532 -0.81 -28.98 6.17
C ASN A 532 -0.73 -30.24 7.07
N LYS A 533 0.47 -30.80 7.24
CA LYS A 533 0.69 -32.00 8.06
C LYS A 533 0.27 -31.79 9.52
N GLU A 534 0.51 -30.60 10.06
CA GLU A 534 0.21 -30.24 11.43
C GLU A 534 -1.30 -30.10 11.72
N LEU A 535 -2.15 -29.97 10.69
CA LEU A 535 -3.60 -29.84 10.84
C LEU A 535 -4.35 -31.16 10.62
N GLN A 536 -3.71 -32.21 10.11
CA GLN A 536 -4.36 -33.49 9.80
C GLN A 536 -5.10 -34.12 10.99
N PRO A 537 -4.55 -34.14 12.23
CA PRO A 537 -5.26 -34.67 13.39
C PRO A 537 -6.57 -33.92 13.66
N TYR A 538 -6.52 -32.58 13.61
CA TYR A 538 -7.68 -31.71 13.84
C TYR A 538 -8.72 -31.84 12.73
N ILE A 539 -8.29 -31.97 11.47
CA ILE A 539 -9.20 -32.18 10.32
C ILE A 539 -9.91 -33.53 10.43
N ALA A 540 -9.23 -34.59 10.90
CA ALA A 540 -9.84 -35.90 11.11
C ALA A 540 -10.94 -35.85 12.19
N GLU A 541 -10.71 -35.12 13.28
CA GLU A 541 -11.72 -34.87 14.32
C GLU A 541 -12.95 -34.14 13.76
N LEU A 542 -12.73 -33.07 12.98
CA LEU A 542 -13.81 -32.30 12.34
C LEU A 542 -14.64 -33.15 11.37
N LYS A 543 -13.99 -33.97 10.52
CA LYS A 543 -14.68 -34.87 9.58
C LYS A 543 -15.51 -35.92 10.32
N LYS A 544 -15.00 -36.48 11.42
CA LYS A 544 -15.74 -37.42 12.27
C LYS A 544 -16.98 -36.77 12.87
N ALA A 545 -16.85 -35.56 13.41
CA ALA A 545 -17.99 -34.80 13.94
C ALA A 545 -19.05 -34.48 12.86
N GLN A 546 -18.61 -34.11 11.65
CA GLN A 546 -19.51 -33.82 10.53
C GLN A 546 -20.26 -35.06 10.05
N GLY A 547 -19.60 -36.22 9.96
CA GLY A 547 -20.21 -37.49 9.59
C GLY A 547 -21.28 -37.95 10.59
N ILE A 548 -21.02 -37.79 11.89
CA ILE A 548 -21.98 -38.07 12.96
C ILE A 548 -23.21 -37.15 12.83
N GLY A 549 -23.00 -35.84 12.59
CA GLY A 549 -24.10 -34.89 12.41
C GLY A 549 -24.97 -35.17 11.17
N GLN A 550 -24.39 -35.64 10.06
CA GLN A 550 -25.14 -36.05 8.86
C GLN A 550 -25.93 -37.35 9.07
N GLN A 551 -25.38 -38.33 9.80
CA GLN A 551 -26.09 -39.55 10.16
C GLN A 551 -27.28 -39.30 11.10
N ILE A 552 -27.18 -38.32 12.00
CA ILE A 552 -28.29 -37.92 12.88
C ILE A 552 -29.41 -37.21 12.10
N LYS A 553 -29.07 -36.36 11.10
CA LYS A 553 -30.07 -35.70 10.23
C LYS A 553 -30.87 -36.66 9.34
N GLY A 554 -30.31 -37.83 9.02
CA GLY A 554 -30.93 -38.82 8.10
C GLY A 554 -31.79 -39.89 8.76
N ARG A 555 -31.83 -39.97 10.11
CA ARG A 555 -32.71 -40.90 10.83
C ARG A 555 -33.90 -40.12 11.40
N GLU A 556 -35.13 -40.61 11.19
CA GLU A 556 -36.29 -40.13 11.93
C GLU A 556 -36.06 -40.40 13.41
N LEU A 557 -35.56 -39.37 14.11
CA LEU A 557 -35.55 -39.33 15.57
C LEU A 557 -37.00 -39.46 16.04
N LEU A 558 -37.21 -40.35 17.02
CA LEU A 558 -38.48 -40.50 17.75
C LEU A 558 -38.99 -39.10 18.15
N PRO A 559 -40.31 -38.82 18.02
CA PRO A 559 -40.87 -37.49 18.27
C PRO A 559 -40.44 -36.89 19.61
N GLU A 560 -40.32 -37.71 20.65
CA GLU A 560 -39.93 -37.29 21.99
C GLU A 560 -38.48 -36.81 22.06
N ILE A 561 -37.56 -37.48 21.36
CA ILE A 561 -36.13 -37.11 21.26
C ILE A 561 -35.95 -35.86 20.39
N ARG A 562 -36.78 -35.72 19.34
CA ARG A 562 -36.81 -34.53 18.49
C ARG A 562 -37.26 -33.29 19.27
N ASP A 563 -38.24 -33.44 20.15
CA ASP A 563 -38.76 -32.36 20.96
C ASP A 563 -37.82 -32.00 22.13
N GLU A 564 -37.13 -32.98 22.72
CA GLU A 564 -36.07 -32.72 23.71
C GLU A 564 -34.83 -32.06 23.11
N ILE A 565 -34.38 -32.47 21.91
CA ILE A 565 -33.29 -31.79 21.19
C ILE A 565 -33.69 -30.37 20.80
N LYS A 566 -34.96 -30.12 20.42
CA LYS A 566 -35.47 -28.76 20.19
C LYS A 566 -35.50 -27.93 21.47
N ILE A 567 -35.85 -28.50 22.61
CA ILE A 567 -35.84 -27.82 23.91
C ILE A 567 -34.40 -27.47 24.32
N ILE A 568 -33.46 -28.39 24.13
CA ILE A 568 -32.04 -28.18 24.44
C ILE A 568 -31.43 -27.15 23.49
N THR A 569 -31.70 -27.24 22.18
CA THR A 569 -31.26 -26.25 21.19
C THR A 569 -31.89 -24.89 21.46
N ALA A 570 -33.16 -24.82 21.83
CA ALA A 570 -33.82 -23.56 22.20
C ALA A 570 -33.26 -22.96 23.50
N LYS A 571 -32.82 -23.79 24.46
CA LYS A 571 -32.15 -23.35 25.69
C LYS A 571 -30.72 -22.89 25.42
N ILE A 572 -30.01 -23.52 24.48
CA ILE A 572 -28.70 -23.09 23.99
C ILE A 572 -28.84 -21.78 23.22
N ASP A 573 -29.79 -21.67 22.30
CA ASP A 573 -30.10 -20.44 21.56
C ASP A 573 -30.56 -19.33 22.51
N GLN A 574 -31.31 -19.64 23.58
CA GLN A 574 -31.61 -18.67 24.65
C GLN A 574 -30.38 -18.27 25.44
N GLY A 575 -29.45 -19.19 25.72
CA GLY A 575 -28.17 -18.89 26.37
C GLY A 575 -27.26 -18.03 25.49
N GLU A 576 -27.16 -18.33 24.20
CA GLU A 576 -26.41 -17.59 23.19
C GLU A 576 -27.05 -16.23 22.89
N LYS A 577 -28.39 -16.15 22.86
CA LYS A 577 -29.14 -14.90 22.71
C LYS A 577 -29.09 -14.04 23.98
N TRP A 578 -29.10 -14.64 25.17
CA TRP A 578 -28.86 -13.94 26.44
C TRP A 578 -27.41 -13.42 26.53
N LEU A 579 -26.43 -14.20 26.05
CA LEU A 579 -25.03 -13.76 25.90
C LEU A 579 -24.88 -12.64 24.84
N ALA A 580 -25.62 -12.71 23.73
CA ALA A 580 -25.65 -11.67 22.70
C ALA A 580 -26.38 -10.39 23.14
N GLU A 581 -27.45 -10.51 23.92
CA GLU A 581 -28.20 -9.39 24.53
C GLU A 581 -27.39 -8.72 25.65
N LYS A 582 -26.64 -9.50 26.46
CA LYS A 582 -25.64 -8.96 27.41
C LYS A 582 -24.43 -8.35 26.69
N GLY A 583 -24.08 -8.84 25.50
CA GLY A 583 -23.11 -8.29 24.57
C GLY A 583 -23.58 -7.02 23.84
N GLN A 584 -24.87 -6.68 23.91
CA GLN A 584 -25.47 -5.45 23.39
C GLN A 584 -25.75 -4.39 24.49
N ILE A 585 -25.01 -4.43 25.61
CA ILE A 585 -25.01 -3.29 26.54
C ILE A 585 -24.01 -2.26 26.02
N ASP A 586 -24.56 -1.13 25.59
CA ASP A 586 -23.93 -0.01 24.90
C ASP A 586 -22.55 0.40 25.48
N GLY A 587 -21.51 0.22 24.66
CA GLY A 587 -20.34 1.10 24.59
C GLY A 587 -19.36 1.18 25.76
N LYS A 588 -18.26 0.42 25.63
CA LYS A 588 -16.86 0.77 25.99
C LYS A 588 -16.46 0.83 27.48
N THR A 589 -15.92 -0.27 28.01
CA THR A 589 -14.91 -0.28 29.09
C THR A 589 -14.05 -1.55 29.06
N ASP A 590 -12.72 -1.41 29.13
CA ASP A 590 -11.76 -2.52 29.05
C ASP A 590 -11.73 -3.42 30.30
N ALA A 591 -12.11 -2.91 31.47
CA ALA A 591 -12.21 -3.69 32.71
C ALA A 591 -13.33 -4.75 32.66
N ARG A 592 -14.45 -4.42 32.01
CA ARG A 592 -15.56 -5.36 31.76
C ARG A 592 -15.13 -6.47 30.81
N ARG A 593 -14.33 -6.15 29.79
CA ARG A 593 -13.76 -7.13 28.84
C ARG A 593 -12.78 -8.10 29.50
N VAL A 594 -11.97 -7.64 30.46
CA VAL A 594 -11.02 -8.49 31.20
C VAL A 594 -11.73 -9.35 32.26
N ALA A 595 -12.77 -8.81 32.91
CA ALA A 595 -13.62 -9.55 33.86
C ALA A 595 -14.50 -10.61 33.14
N GLU A 596 -15.10 -10.27 31.99
CA GLU A 596 -15.78 -11.22 31.10
C GLU A 596 -14.80 -12.29 30.60
N GLN A 597 -13.62 -11.92 30.10
CA GLN A 597 -12.63 -12.91 29.64
C GLN A 597 -12.15 -13.88 30.74
N THR A 598 -12.12 -13.46 32.00
CA THR A 598 -11.64 -14.30 33.11
C THR A 598 -12.75 -15.17 33.71
N ALA A 599 -13.95 -14.61 33.91
CA ALA A 599 -15.13 -15.34 34.39
C ALA A 599 -15.68 -16.31 33.34
N THR A 600 -15.75 -15.89 32.08
CA THR A 600 -16.18 -16.73 30.97
C THR A 600 -15.15 -17.82 30.65
N LYS A 601 -13.85 -17.61 30.89
CA LYS A 601 -12.82 -18.66 30.69
C LYS A 601 -12.85 -19.73 31.78
N GLY A 602 -13.02 -19.37 33.06
CA GLY A 602 -13.17 -20.35 34.15
C GLY A 602 -14.44 -21.20 34.02
N ILE A 603 -15.57 -20.57 33.68
CA ILE A 603 -16.84 -21.26 33.43
C ILE A 603 -16.80 -22.05 32.11
N SER A 604 -16.17 -21.52 31.06
CA SER A 604 -15.98 -22.23 29.78
C SER A 604 -15.05 -23.43 29.90
N GLU A 605 -14.00 -23.37 30.73
CA GLU A 605 -13.10 -24.51 30.97
C GLU A 605 -13.77 -25.60 31.81
N ALA A 606 -14.58 -25.23 32.81
CA ALA A 606 -15.39 -26.19 33.59
C ALA A 606 -16.45 -26.88 32.71
N ILE A 607 -17.21 -26.11 31.92
CA ILE A 607 -18.22 -26.64 30.98
C ILE A 607 -17.56 -27.45 29.86
N LYS A 608 -16.40 -27.03 29.34
CA LYS A 608 -15.66 -27.80 28.34
C LYS A 608 -15.20 -29.14 28.87
N LYS A 609 -14.65 -29.17 30.10
CA LYS A 609 -14.19 -30.40 30.75
C LYS A 609 -15.35 -31.39 30.96
N GLU A 610 -16.45 -30.90 31.52
CA GLU A 610 -17.66 -31.70 31.79
C GLU A 610 -18.34 -32.18 30.49
N ARG A 611 -18.30 -31.37 29.42
CA ARG A 611 -18.77 -31.74 28.08
C ARG A 611 -17.86 -32.74 27.38
N THR A 612 -16.53 -32.64 27.50
CA THR A 612 -15.61 -33.66 26.97
C THR A 612 -15.73 -35.00 27.69
N ASP A 613 -16.00 -34.99 29.00
CA ASP A 613 -16.21 -36.21 29.78
C ASP A 613 -17.54 -36.88 29.39
N LEU A 614 -18.62 -36.09 29.18
CA LEU A 614 -19.91 -36.56 28.68
C LEU A 614 -19.86 -37.05 27.23
N ASP A 615 -19.15 -36.36 26.34
CA ASP A 615 -19.01 -36.76 24.93
C ASP A 615 -18.16 -38.04 24.78
N ALA A 616 -17.14 -38.24 25.61
CA ALA A 616 -16.34 -39.46 25.64
C ALA A 616 -17.13 -40.68 26.17
N GLU A 617 -18.02 -40.46 27.14
CA GLU A 617 -18.82 -41.52 27.75
C GLU A 617 -20.07 -41.86 26.93
N ALA A 618 -20.68 -40.86 26.26
CA ALA A 618 -21.73 -41.08 25.26
C ALA A 618 -21.21 -41.84 24.03
N LEU A 619 -19.97 -41.58 23.62
CA LEU A 619 -19.29 -42.33 22.56
C LEU A 619 -19.02 -43.78 22.97
N LYS A 620 -18.68 -44.03 24.25
CA LYS A 620 -18.51 -45.37 24.81
C LYS A 620 -19.84 -46.13 24.88
N LEU A 621 -20.91 -45.49 25.37
CA LEU A 621 -22.26 -46.06 25.43
C LEU A 621 -22.82 -46.39 24.03
N ALA A 622 -22.59 -45.52 23.04
CA ALA A 622 -22.96 -45.76 21.65
C ALA A 622 -22.15 -46.90 21.01
N THR A 623 -20.88 -47.07 21.40
CA THR A 623 -20.03 -48.18 20.96
C THR A 623 -20.49 -49.51 21.57
N ASP A 624 -20.90 -49.51 22.84
CA ASP A 624 -21.42 -50.70 23.54
C ASP A 624 -22.82 -51.12 23.02
N MET A 625 -23.68 -50.14 22.67
CA MET A 625 -24.97 -50.38 22.01
C MET A 625 -24.82 -50.94 20.59
N ALA A 626 -23.84 -50.45 19.82
CA ALA A 626 -23.55 -50.95 18.48
C ALA A 626 -22.95 -52.37 18.47
N GLY A 627 -22.34 -52.80 19.59
CA GLY A 627 -21.74 -54.13 19.78
C GLY A 627 -22.70 -55.22 20.26
N GLY A 628 -24.00 -54.95 20.41
CA GLY A 628 -25.02 -55.96 20.74
C GLY A 628 -25.01 -56.47 22.19
N LYS A 629 -24.34 -55.79 23.12
CA LYS A 629 -24.35 -56.16 24.55
C LYS A 629 -25.41 -55.34 25.34
N VAL A 630 -26.56 -55.98 25.57
CA VAL A 630 -27.47 -55.85 26.75
C VAL A 630 -28.43 -54.63 26.77
N SER A 631 -29.77 -54.76 26.76
CA SER A 631 -30.80 -55.27 27.72
C SER A 631 -31.28 -54.26 28.80
N THR A 632 -32.48 -54.51 29.35
CA THR A 632 -33.34 -53.66 30.21
C THR A 632 -32.65 -52.98 31.40
N ILE A 633 -31.50 -53.51 31.84
CA ILE A 633 -30.64 -52.96 32.90
C ILE A 633 -30.18 -51.52 32.56
N ASN A 634 -29.99 -51.21 31.27
CA ASN A 634 -29.57 -49.87 30.83
C ASN A 634 -30.64 -48.78 31.00
N ARG A 635 -31.94 -49.11 31.03
CA ARG A 635 -33.00 -48.09 31.17
C ARG A 635 -33.11 -47.57 32.60
N GLU A 636 -32.99 -48.46 33.59
CA GLU A 636 -32.99 -48.09 35.00
C GLU A 636 -31.72 -47.33 35.38
N GLU A 637 -30.57 -47.73 34.84
CA GLU A 637 -29.30 -47.03 35.08
C GLU A 637 -29.26 -45.63 34.43
N LEU A 638 -29.84 -45.47 33.23
CA LEU A 638 -30.01 -44.15 32.59
C LEU A 638 -30.97 -43.25 33.39
N THR A 639 -32.06 -43.82 33.93
CA THR A 639 -33.06 -43.08 34.71
C THR A 639 -32.49 -42.66 36.07
N ALA A 640 -31.73 -43.54 36.73
CA ALA A 640 -31.02 -43.22 37.98
C ALA A 640 -29.93 -42.16 37.78
N ARG A 641 -29.25 -42.16 36.61
CA ARG A 641 -28.20 -41.19 36.30
C ARG A 641 -28.73 -39.84 35.79
N LEU A 642 -29.88 -39.82 35.11
CA LEU A 642 -30.64 -38.60 34.82
C LEU A 642 -31.14 -37.94 36.11
N ALA A 643 -31.61 -38.72 37.09
CA ALA A 643 -31.91 -38.24 38.42
C ALA A 643 -30.64 -37.68 39.13
N THR A 644 -29.48 -38.28 38.91
CA THR A 644 -28.19 -37.75 39.42
C THR A 644 -27.78 -36.45 38.72
N ASN A 645 -28.15 -36.28 37.45
CA ASN A 645 -27.87 -35.06 36.70
C ASN A 645 -28.80 -33.91 37.11
N GLU A 646 -30.10 -34.16 37.34
CA GLU A 646 -31.00 -33.22 38.03
C GLU A 646 -30.47 -32.84 39.42
N VAL A 647 -29.92 -33.80 40.17
CA VAL A 647 -29.24 -33.54 41.45
C VAL A 647 -27.96 -32.71 41.27
N ASN A 648 -27.23 -32.85 40.16
CA ASN A 648 -26.04 -32.05 39.86
C ASN A 648 -26.39 -30.63 39.39
N THR A 649 -27.45 -30.43 38.60
CA THR A 649 -27.99 -29.09 38.29
C THR A 649 -28.52 -28.42 39.55
N ALA A 650 -29.23 -29.17 40.40
CA ALA A 650 -29.66 -28.68 41.72
C ALA A 650 -28.47 -28.38 42.65
N ARG A 651 -27.37 -29.14 42.58
CA ARG A 651 -26.12 -28.86 43.31
C ARG A 651 -25.39 -27.64 42.76
N LEU A 652 -25.41 -27.40 41.45
CA LEU A 652 -24.84 -26.20 40.84
C LEU A 652 -25.65 -24.97 41.25
N HIS A 653 -26.98 -25.07 41.23
CA HIS A 653 -27.89 -24.04 41.75
C HIS A 653 -27.64 -23.79 43.24
N SER A 654 -27.55 -24.85 44.05
CA SER A 654 -27.22 -24.79 45.48
C SER A 654 -25.82 -24.21 45.74
N TYR A 655 -24.84 -24.49 44.87
CA TYR A 655 -23.48 -23.95 44.97
C TYR A 655 -23.44 -22.45 44.66
N LEU A 656 -24.19 -22.01 43.64
CA LEU A 656 -24.36 -20.59 43.28
C LEU A 656 -25.21 -19.81 44.30
N GLU A 657 -26.06 -20.49 45.06
CA GLU A 657 -26.83 -19.93 46.17
C GLU A 657 -26.07 -19.94 47.51
N ARG A 658 -24.85 -20.50 47.57
CA ARG A 658 -24.06 -20.48 48.81
C ARG A 658 -23.77 -19.05 49.22
N PRO A 659 -23.96 -18.67 50.51
CA PRO A 659 -23.78 -17.31 50.98
C PRO A 659 -22.40 -16.72 50.69
N GLU A 660 -21.36 -17.56 50.64
CA GLU A 660 -19.98 -17.17 50.32
C GLU A 660 -19.75 -16.92 48.82
N VAL A 661 -20.41 -17.66 47.94
CA VAL A 661 -20.39 -17.42 46.48
C VAL A 661 -21.25 -16.19 46.15
N GLN A 662 -22.43 -16.08 46.76
CA GLN A 662 -23.28 -14.88 46.69
C GLN A 662 -22.55 -13.64 47.22
N LYS A 663 -21.80 -13.73 48.32
CA LYS A 663 -20.95 -12.63 48.83
C LYS A 663 -19.84 -12.25 47.87
N GLN A 664 -19.20 -13.21 47.19
CA GLN A 664 -18.17 -12.90 46.19
C GLN A 664 -18.78 -12.22 44.96
N VAL A 665 -19.92 -12.70 44.49
CA VAL A 665 -20.66 -12.08 43.38
C VAL A 665 -21.13 -10.67 43.77
N GLN A 666 -21.72 -10.49 44.95
CA GLN A 666 -22.16 -9.18 45.47
C GLN A 666 -20.99 -8.23 45.73
N ALA A 667 -19.83 -8.73 46.17
CA ALA A 667 -18.62 -7.92 46.36
C ALA A 667 -18.05 -7.44 45.02
N GLU A 668 -18.10 -8.26 43.97
CA GLU A 668 -17.70 -7.84 42.64
C GLU A 668 -18.75 -6.95 41.96
N GLU A 669 -20.06 -7.21 42.15
CA GLU A 669 -21.12 -6.31 41.73
C GLU A 669 -21.04 -4.95 42.43
N ALA A 670 -20.68 -4.90 43.72
CA ALA A 670 -20.46 -3.65 44.44
C ALA A 670 -19.26 -2.86 43.89
N LYS A 671 -18.17 -3.55 43.50
CA LYS A 671 -17.02 -2.92 42.83
C LYS A 671 -17.39 -2.41 41.43
N ILE A 672 -18.19 -3.18 40.67
CA ILE A 672 -18.69 -2.79 39.35
C ILE A 672 -19.64 -1.58 39.46
N ASN A 673 -20.54 -1.58 40.44
CA ASN A 673 -21.47 -0.48 40.67
C ASN A 673 -20.77 0.78 41.17
N ALA A 674 -19.70 0.66 41.96
CA ALA A 674 -18.86 1.81 42.34
C ALA A 674 -18.19 2.44 41.11
N VAL A 675 -17.63 1.63 40.21
CA VAL A 675 -17.01 2.10 38.95
C VAL A 675 -18.05 2.70 37.98
N ASP A 676 -19.26 2.13 37.90
CA ASP A 676 -20.35 2.69 37.08
C ASP A 676 -20.88 4.01 37.65
N GLN A 677 -20.94 4.13 38.99
CA GLN A 677 -21.30 5.38 39.66
C GLN A 677 -20.24 6.48 39.43
N GLU A 678 -18.95 6.18 39.58
CA GLU A 678 -17.85 7.11 39.27
C GLU A 678 -17.86 7.53 37.79
N THR A 679 -18.19 6.61 36.88
CA THR A 679 -18.31 6.91 35.43
C THR A 679 -19.53 7.78 35.12
N ARG A 680 -20.66 7.58 35.82
CA ARG A 680 -21.86 8.44 35.69
C ARG A 680 -21.61 9.84 36.24
N GLU A 681 -20.92 9.96 37.37
CA GLU A 681 -20.53 11.24 37.95
C GLU A 681 -19.57 12.00 37.02
N ALA A 682 -18.56 11.34 36.46
CA ALA A 682 -17.66 11.94 35.46
C ALA A 682 -18.39 12.41 34.19
N ARG A 683 -19.42 11.67 33.74
CA ARG A 683 -20.28 12.07 32.61
C ARG A 683 -21.19 13.25 32.96
N ALA A 684 -21.74 13.31 34.18
CA ALA A 684 -22.52 14.43 34.67
C ALA A 684 -21.67 15.72 34.75
N TYR A 685 -20.45 15.63 35.30
CA TYR A 685 -19.49 16.74 35.33
C TYR A 685 -19.13 17.26 33.93
N ARG A 686 -18.91 16.37 32.96
CA ARG A 686 -18.68 16.76 31.56
C ARG A 686 -19.88 17.44 30.92
N ALA A 687 -21.10 17.00 31.24
CA ALA A 687 -22.33 17.61 30.73
C ALA A 687 -22.53 19.03 31.27
N ASP A 688 -22.24 19.25 32.56
CA ASP A 688 -22.32 20.57 33.18
C ASP A 688 -21.21 21.51 32.70
N LEU A 689 -19.98 21.02 32.47
CA LEU A 689 -18.92 21.78 31.78
C LEU A 689 -19.34 22.22 30.38
N LYS A 690 -19.98 21.33 29.61
CA LYS A 690 -20.51 21.67 28.28
C LYS A 690 -21.59 22.74 28.33
N LYS A 691 -22.43 22.75 29.37
CA LYS A 691 -23.39 23.84 29.61
C LYS A 691 -22.66 25.14 29.92
N ILE A 692 -21.64 25.11 30.79
CA ILE A 692 -20.82 26.28 31.15
C ILE A 692 -20.11 26.85 29.90
N GLU A 693 -19.48 26.02 29.08
CA GLU A 693 -18.83 26.41 27.82
C GLU A 693 -19.84 27.05 26.83
N LYS A 694 -21.03 26.45 26.71
CA LYS A 694 -22.10 26.97 25.86
C LYS A 694 -22.64 28.32 26.38
N THR A 695 -22.74 28.51 27.71
CA THR A 695 -23.13 29.77 28.33
C THR A 695 -22.06 30.85 28.15
N LEU A 696 -20.77 30.50 28.27
CA LEU A 696 -19.63 31.40 28.02
C LEU A 696 -19.50 31.79 26.54
N ALA A 697 -19.97 30.96 25.62
CA ALA A 697 -19.97 31.24 24.17
C ALA A 697 -21.16 32.10 23.71
N ALA A 698 -22.24 32.22 24.48
CA ALA A 698 -23.51 32.78 24.00
C ALA A 698 -23.70 34.30 24.17
N ASP A 699 -23.04 34.99 25.10
CA ASP A 699 -22.99 36.47 25.21
C ASP A 699 -22.02 36.88 26.35
N PRO A 700 -21.00 37.73 26.13
CA PRO A 700 -20.09 38.20 27.19
C PRO A 700 -20.78 38.95 28.35
N LYS A 701 -22.04 39.38 28.20
CA LYS A 701 -22.75 40.21 29.19
C LYS A 701 -23.64 39.46 30.20
N LYS A 702 -23.85 38.14 30.06
CA LYS A 702 -24.68 37.33 30.98
C LYS A 702 -23.90 36.75 32.19
N ASP A 703 -22.93 37.51 32.69
CA ASP A 703 -21.97 37.10 33.73
C ASP A 703 -22.52 37.04 35.18
N ARG A 704 -23.85 36.93 35.37
CA ARG A 704 -24.48 37.05 36.69
C ARG A 704 -24.98 35.74 37.31
N ALA A 705 -24.95 34.62 36.59
CA ALA A 705 -25.61 33.39 37.05
C ALA A 705 -24.75 32.46 37.93
N TYR A 706 -23.42 32.61 37.96
CA TYR A 706 -22.53 31.80 38.80
C TYR A 706 -21.57 32.72 39.56
N LYS A 707 -21.84 32.97 40.85
CA LYS A 707 -20.96 33.76 41.72
C LYS A 707 -19.71 32.95 42.07
N LEU A 708 -18.57 33.30 41.49
CA LEU A 708 -17.25 33.07 42.08
C LEU A 708 -16.77 34.37 42.74
N GLU A 709 -15.87 34.25 43.71
CA GLU A 709 -15.45 35.39 44.55
C GLU A 709 -14.93 36.60 43.74
N PRO A 710 -15.14 37.84 44.25
CA PRO A 710 -14.74 39.04 43.52
C PRO A 710 -13.21 39.12 43.36
N GLY A 711 -12.71 39.06 42.12
CA GLY A 711 -11.28 39.26 41.82
C GLY A 711 -10.66 38.39 40.72
N THR A 712 -11.42 37.46 40.11
CA THR A 712 -10.86 36.52 39.11
C THR A 712 -10.87 37.11 37.69
N ASP A 713 -9.72 37.15 37.00
CA ASP A 713 -9.54 37.67 35.63
C ASP A 713 -10.34 36.81 34.60
N PRO A 714 -11.07 37.40 33.64
CA PRO A 714 -11.75 36.66 32.57
C PRO A 714 -10.84 35.74 31.73
N ARG A 715 -9.54 36.03 31.60
CA ARG A 715 -8.56 35.18 30.89
C ARG A 715 -8.25 33.90 31.67
N ASP A 716 -8.40 33.90 32.99
CA ASP A 716 -8.25 32.70 33.83
C ASP A 716 -9.44 31.74 33.68
N ARG A 717 -10.64 32.22 33.31
CA ARG A 717 -11.84 31.36 33.19
C ARG A 717 -11.72 30.28 32.12
N ARG A 718 -11.19 30.62 30.93
CA ARG A 718 -10.97 29.64 29.86
C ARG A 718 -9.84 28.67 30.20
N GLN A 719 -8.84 29.13 30.94
CA GLN A 719 -7.75 28.29 31.39
C GLN A 719 -8.21 27.31 32.48
N ILE A 720 -8.98 27.77 33.47
CA ILE A 720 -9.62 26.95 34.50
C ILE A 720 -10.51 25.86 33.88
N VAL A 721 -11.34 26.20 32.89
CA VAL A 721 -12.17 25.20 32.18
C VAL A 721 -11.30 24.17 31.44
N LYS A 722 -10.22 24.61 30.78
CA LYS A 722 -9.26 23.71 30.14
C LYS A 722 -8.54 22.80 31.13
N ASP A 723 -8.16 23.32 32.29
CA ASP A 723 -7.42 22.58 33.32
C ASP A 723 -8.33 21.54 33.98
N ILE A 724 -9.58 21.89 34.30
CA ILE A 724 -10.61 20.95 34.77
C ILE A 724 -10.88 19.88 33.71
N GLN A 725 -10.98 20.25 32.42
CA GLN A 725 -11.17 19.30 31.33
C GLN A 725 -9.98 18.34 31.19
N GLN A 726 -8.74 18.82 31.38
CA GLN A 726 -7.55 17.97 31.39
C GLN A 726 -7.54 17.02 32.59
N GLN A 727 -7.92 17.47 33.78
CA GLN A 727 -8.01 16.63 34.97
C GLN A 727 -9.06 15.52 34.82
N ILE A 728 -10.26 15.86 34.34
CA ILE A 728 -11.31 14.87 34.05
C ILE A 728 -10.84 13.84 33.01
N ASN A 729 -10.08 14.27 32.00
CA ASN A 729 -9.54 13.36 30.99
C ASN A 729 -8.44 12.43 31.54
N ARG A 730 -7.64 12.90 32.50
CA ARG A 730 -6.65 12.06 33.20
C ARG A 730 -7.35 11.04 34.10
N VAL A 731 -8.35 11.46 34.87
CA VAL A 731 -9.17 10.57 35.70
C VAL A 731 -9.84 9.49 34.85
N GLN A 732 -10.46 9.86 33.73
CA GLN A 732 -11.04 8.89 32.80
C GLN A 732 -10.00 7.89 32.28
N LYS A 733 -8.79 8.37 31.96
CA LYS A 733 -7.69 7.52 31.48
C LYS A 733 -7.19 6.54 32.56
N ASP A 734 -7.26 6.92 33.83
CA ASP A 734 -6.88 6.07 34.95
C ASP A 734 -7.99 5.05 35.30
N ILE A 735 -9.27 5.44 35.18
CA ILE A 735 -10.44 4.53 35.21
C ILE A 735 -10.35 3.50 34.07
N ASP A 736 -10.04 3.94 32.84
CA ASP A 736 -9.89 3.06 31.67
C ASP A 736 -8.75 2.04 31.86
N ARG A 737 -7.78 2.33 32.75
CA ARG A 737 -6.65 1.47 33.12
C ARG A 737 -6.89 0.65 34.40
N GLY A 738 -8.08 0.74 35.01
CA GLY A 738 -8.46 -0.03 36.19
C GLY A 738 -7.73 0.38 37.48
N LYS A 739 -7.24 1.63 37.58
CA LYS A 739 -6.64 2.14 38.82
C LYS A 739 -7.72 2.86 39.63
N GLY A 740 -8.00 2.39 40.85
CA GLY A 740 -8.96 3.04 41.75
C GLY A 740 -8.51 4.45 42.14
N MET A 741 -9.48 5.37 42.33
CA MET A 741 -9.22 6.75 42.72
C MET A 741 -8.90 6.84 44.22
N ASP A 742 -7.64 7.14 44.56
CA ASP A 742 -7.24 7.63 45.89
C ASP A 742 -6.56 9.01 45.78
N ARG A 743 -6.92 9.80 44.75
CA ARG A 743 -6.35 11.14 44.50
C ARG A 743 -7.36 12.15 44.01
#